data_AF-J2Y4V9-F1
#
_entry.id   AF-J2Y4V9-F1
#
_cell.length_a   1.000
_cell.length_b   1.000
_cell.length_c   1.000
_cell.angle_alpha   90.00
_cell.angle_beta   90.00
_cell.angle_gamma   90.00
#
_symmetry.space_group_name_H-M   'P 1'
#
loop_
_entity.id
_entity.type
_entity.pdbx_description
1 polymer ?
#
loop_
_entity_poly.entity_id
_entity_poly.type
_entity_poly.pdbx_seq_one_letter_code
_entity_poly.pdbx_strand_id
1 'polypeptide(L)'
;MQTFFIAPTDFGVGLTSISLGLVRTLERAGLKVGFFKPIAQPHPGDTGPERSTELVARTHGLKPPQPLGLAHVERMLGDGQLDELLEEIITLYQQAAVGKDVLVVEGMVPTRSASYAARVNLHLAKSLDAEVILVSAPENEVLTELSGRVELQAQLFGGPKDPKVLGVILNKVRTDESIEAFSARLKEHSPLLRSGDFRLLGCIPFRPELNAPRTRDVADLMGAQVLNAGDYETRRMSNIIICARTMRNTVELLKPGVLVVTPGDRDDIILAVSLAAINGVPLAGLLLTSDTLPDPRIMDLCRGAFQAGLPVLSVSTGSYDTANLLHGLNKEIPIDDRERAEIITDFVASHLDAQWLHQRCGTPREMRLSPAVFRYQLIQRAQAANKRIVLPEGSEPLTVQAAAICQARGIARCVLLAKPADVEAVARAQGIELPPGLEILDPDSIRERYVEPMVRLRKTKSLNAPMAEQQLEDTVVIGTMMLALDEVDGLVSGVIHSTANTIRPALQLIKTAPGCTLVSSVFFMLFPEEVLVYGDCVMNPHPSATELAEIALQSADSAAAFGITPRVAMLSYSSGESASGEEVEKVREATLLAHEAQHGLLIDGPLQYDAAANETVARQLAPNSQVAGRATVFIFPDLNTGNTTHKAVQRSADCVSLGPMLQGLRKPVNDLPRGAQVDDIVYTIALTAIQAANRPMDI
;
A
#
# COMPACT_ATOMS: atom_id res chain seq x y z
N MET A 1 10.35 -5.18 -10.62
CA MET A 1 9.13 -4.47 -11.06
C MET A 1 9.17 -3.09 -10.46
N GLN A 2 8.95 -2.05 -11.28
CA GLN A 2 8.92 -0.65 -10.85
C GLN A 2 7.50 -0.24 -10.45
N THR A 3 7.35 0.63 -9.45
CA THR A 3 6.03 1.16 -9.06
C THR A 3 6.07 2.67 -9.04
N PHE A 4 5.21 3.30 -9.84
CA PHE A 4 5.00 4.75 -9.83
C PHE A 4 3.70 5.07 -9.12
N PHE A 5 3.76 5.86 -8.05
CA PHE A 5 2.59 6.36 -7.34
C PHE A 5 2.30 7.79 -7.79
N ILE A 6 1.16 7.99 -8.45
CA ILE A 6 0.75 9.30 -8.93
C ILE A 6 -0.06 10.00 -7.84
N ALA A 7 0.51 11.07 -7.26
CA ALA A 7 -0.10 11.83 -6.19
C ALA A 7 -0.55 13.23 -6.69
N PRO A 8 -1.82 13.62 -6.51
CA PRO A 8 -2.27 14.95 -6.87
C PRO A 8 -1.80 15.99 -5.85
N THR A 9 -1.41 17.19 -6.31
CA THR A 9 -1.11 18.31 -5.42
C THR A 9 -2.36 19.05 -4.95
N ASP A 10 -3.48 18.88 -5.66
CA ASP A 10 -4.74 19.58 -5.41
C ASP A 10 -5.93 18.83 -6.06
N PHE A 11 -7.15 19.32 -5.85
CA PHE A 11 -8.34 18.89 -6.59
C PHE A 11 -8.26 19.32 -8.07
N GLY A 12 -8.91 18.57 -8.97
CA GLY A 12 -9.08 19.01 -10.36
C GLY A 12 -7.82 18.95 -11.24
N VAL A 13 -6.68 18.49 -10.73
CA VAL A 13 -5.41 18.39 -11.47
C VAL A 13 -5.44 17.42 -12.66
N GLY A 14 -6.49 16.59 -12.78
CA GLY A 14 -6.69 15.67 -13.89
C GLY A 14 -5.87 14.38 -13.77
N LEU A 15 -5.86 13.80 -12.56
CA LEU A 15 -5.08 12.61 -12.21
C LEU A 15 -5.34 11.45 -13.19
N THR A 16 -6.60 11.12 -13.46
CA THR A 16 -7.01 10.07 -14.41
C THR A 16 -6.44 10.27 -15.81
N SER A 17 -6.41 11.50 -16.31
CA SER A 17 -5.86 11.79 -17.64
C SER A 17 -4.35 11.58 -17.68
N ILE A 18 -3.66 11.93 -16.59
CA ILE A 18 -2.23 11.67 -16.46
C ILE A 18 -1.95 10.17 -16.32
N SER A 19 -2.74 9.43 -15.54
CA SER A 19 -2.65 7.98 -15.42
C SER A 19 -2.75 7.28 -16.79
N LEU A 20 -3.76 7.62 -17.59
CA LEU A 20 -3.95 7.10 -18.95
C LEU A 20 -2.72 7.36 -19.83
N GLY A 21 -2.29 8.63 -19.90
CA GLY A 21 -1.13 9.00 -20.71
C GLY A 21 0.17 8.35 -20.24
N LEU A 22 0.39 8.23 -18.92
CA LEU A 22 1.57 7.60 -18.36
C LEU A 22 1.63 6.10 -18.71
N VAL A 23 0.50 5.39 -18.59
CA VAL A 23 0.41 4.00 -19.02
C VAL A 23 0.76 3.87 -20.50
N ARG A 24 0.20 4.71 -21.38
CA ARG A 24 0.51 4.71 -22.82
C ARG A 24 1.99 4.99 -23.10
N THR A 25 2.58 5.96 -22.40
CA THR A 25 4.00 6.31 -22.55
C THR A 25 4.90 5.12 -22.23
N LEU A 26 4.62 4.39 -21.14
CA LEU A 26 5.38 3.22 -20.73
C LEU A 26 5.15 2.01 -21.65
N GLU A 27 3.92 1.80 -22.13
CA GLU A 27 3.59 0.76 -23.14
C GLU A 27 4.36 1.00 -24.45
N ARG A 28 4.38 2.24 -24.95
CA ARG A 28 5.12 2.63 -26.16
C ARG A 28 6.63 2.44 -26.00
N ALA A 29 7.13 2.50 -24.76
CA ALA A 29 8.51 2.18 -24.43
C ALA A 29 8.78 0.66 -24.31
N GLY A 30 7.81 -0.19 -24.62
CA GLY A 30 7.95 -1.65 -24.67
C GLY A 30 7.79 -2.37 -23.33
N LEU A 31 7.33 -1.68 -22.28
CA LEU A 31 7.15 -2.26 -20.94
C LEU A 31 5.77 -2.92 -20.79
N LYS A 32 5.71 -4.02 -20.04
CA LYS A 32 4.43 -4.60 -19.59
C LYS A 32 3.90 -3.79 -18.43
N VAL A 33 2.94 -2.91 -18.71
CA VAL A 33 2.37 -1.99 -17.72
C VAL A 33 1.16 -2.63 -17.01
N GLY A 34 1.09 -2.43 -15.70
CA GLY A 34 -0.11 -2.61 -14.89
C GLY A 34 -0.66 -1.27 -14.42
N PHE A 35 -1.94 -1.25 -14.08
CA PHE A 35 -2.59 -0.11 -13.44
C PHE A 35 -3.30 -0.57 -12.17
N PHE A 36 -3.27 0.26 -11.14
CA PHE A 36 -3.93 -0.01 -9.88
C PHE A 36 -4.47 1.28 -9.27
N LYS A 37 -5.79 1.34 -9.08
CA LYS A 37 -6.39 2.32 -8.17
C LYS A 37 -6.71 1.61 -6.86
N PRO A 38 -6.14 1.99 -5.72
CA PRO A 38 -6.39 1.31 -4.45
C PRO A 38 -7.81 1.53 -3.92
N ILE A 39 -8.29 2.77 -4.01
CA ILE A 39 -9.51 3.24 -3.34
C ILE A 39 -10.41 3.94 -4.35
N ALA A 40 -11.69 3.55 -4.37
CA ALA A 40 -12.68 4.16 -5.24
C ALA A 40 -13.08 5.55 -4.75
N GLN A 41 -13.27 6.50 -5.67
CA GLN A 41 -13.76 7.85 -5.37
C GLN A 41 -14.89 8.22 -6.34
N PRO A 42 -16.08 7.60 -6.20
CA PRO A 42 -17.23 7.93 -7.04
C PRO A 42 -17.67 9.38 -6.80
N HIS A 43 -18.12 10.06 -7.85
CA HIS A 43 -18.76 11.37 -7.71
C HIS A 43 -20.19 11.21 -7.19
N PRO A 44 -20.78 12.26 -6.58
CA PRO A 44 -22.19 12.22 -6.19
C PRO A 44 -23.09 11.88 -7.39
N GLY A 45 -23.89 10.81 -7.24
CA GLY A 45 -24.77 10.30 -8.30
C GLY A 45 -24.19 9.14 -9.13
N ASP A 46 -22.89 8.84 -9.01
CA ASP A 46 -22.28 7.68 -9.66
C ASP A 46 -22.77 6.38 -8.99
N THR A 47 -23.29 5.45 -9.79
CA THR A 47 -23.72 4.11 -9.35
C THR A 47 -22.99 2.98 -10.07
N GLY A 48 -22.14 3.33 -11.05
CA GLY A 48 -21.37 2.40 -11.87
C GLY A 48 -20.02 2.01 -11.25
N PRO A 49 -19.18 1.29 -12.02
CA PRO A 49 -17.81 0.97 -11.60
C PRO A 49 -16.97 2.24 -11.39
N GLU A 50 -15.85 2.09 -10.68
CA GLU A 50 -14.91 3.19 -10.49
C GLU A 50 -14.35 3.65 -11.84
N ARG A 51 -14.41 4.97 -12.06
CA ARG A 51 -14.23 5.59 -13.37
C ARG A 51 -12.82 5.43 -13.93
N SER A 52 -11.76 5.71 -13.18
CA SER A 52 -10.40 5.66 -13.74
C SER A 52 -9.95 4.23 -14.04
N THR A 53 -10.30 3.29 -13.16
CA THR A 53 -10.10 1.85 -13.33
C THR A 53 -10.75 1.37 -14.62
N GLU A 54 -12.02 1.72 -14.85
CA GLU A 54 -12.75 1.30 -16.05
C GLU A 54 -12.21 1.96 -17.32
N LEU A 55 -11.89 3.26 -17.27
CA LEU A 55 -11.30 3.97 -18.41
C LEU A 55 -9.95 3.37 -18.82
N VAL A 56 -9.06 3.11 -17.85
CA VAL A 56 -7.76 2.49 -18.14
C VAL A 56 -7.94 1.07 -18.67
N ALA A 57 -8.83 0.27 -18.08
CA ALA A 57 -9.13 -1.07 -18.55
C ALA A 57 -9.57 -1.09 -20.02
N ARG A 58 -10.49 -0.20 -20.41
CA ARG A 58 -11.01 -0.13 -21.78
C ARG A 58 -10.03 0.45 -22.80
N THR A 59 -9.25 1.45 -22.40
CA THR A 59 -8.33 2.20 -23.29
C THR A 59 -7.03 1.42 -23.56
N HIS A 60 -6.57 0.66 -22.57
CA HIS A 60 -5.31 -0.10 -22.65
C HIS A 60 -5.52 -1.62 -22.78
N GLY A 61 -6.77 -2.11 -22.65
CA GLY A 61 -7.05 -3.55 -22.63
C GLY A 61 -6.51 -4.25 -21.37
N LEU A 62 -6.39 -3.51 -20.26
CA LEU A 62 -5.93 -4.01 -18.98
C LEU A 62 -7.08 -4.60 -18.14
N LYS A 63 -6.73 -5.38 -17.12
CA LYS A 63 -7.67 -5.93 -16.13
C LYS A 63 -7.21 -5.57 -14.72
N PRO A 64 -7.26 -4.28 -14.34
CA PRO A 64 -6.94 -3.86 -12.98
C PRO A 64 -7.91 -4.52 -11.97
N PRO A 65 -7.46 -4.82 -10.75
CA PRO A 65 -8.34 -5.32 -9.69
C PRO A 65 -9.36 -4.24 -9.29
N GLN A 66 -10.49 -4.69 -8.73
CA GLN A 66 -11.51 -3.76 -8.24
C GLN A 66 -11.00 -2.99 -7.00
N PRO A 67 -11.09 -1.65 -6.99
CA PRO A 67 -10.70 -0.84 -5.83
C PRO A 67 -11.60 -1.09 -4.61
N LEU A 68 -11.06 -0.82 -3.42
CA LEU A 68 -11.85 -0.81 -2.19
C LEU A 68 -12.88 0.34 -2.23
N GLY A 69 -14.09 0.06 -1.74
CA GLY A 69 -15.16 1.06 -1.67
C GLY A 69 -14.87 2.15 -0.62
N LEU A 70 -15.12 3.41 -0.96
CA LEU A 70 -14.82 4.56 -0.09
C LEU A 70 -15.41 4.45 1.31
N ALA A 71 -16.68 4.04 1.43
CA ALA A 71 -17.36 3.89 2.71
C ALA A 71 -16.74 2.80 3.60
N HIS A 72 -16.12 1.77 3.01
CA HIS A 72 -15.39 0.77 3.76
C HIS A 72 -14.07 1.31 4.29
N VAL A 73 -13.33 2.03 3.44
CA VAL A 73 -12.09 2.71 3.81
C VAL A 73 -12.32 3.72 4.93
N GLU A 74 -13.34 4.57 4.81
CA GLU A 74 -13.68 5.57 5.82
C GLU A 74 -14.03 4.94 7.16
N ARG A 75 -14.72 3.79 7.16
CA ARG A 75 -15.02 3.04 8.38
C ARG A 75 -13.75 2.54 9.06
N MET A 76 -12.88 1.84 8.30
CA MET A 76 -11.60 1.34 8.85
C MET A 76 -10.72 2.46 9.38
N LEU A 77 -10.63 3.58 8.66
CA LEU A 77 -9.90 4.76 9.14
C LEU A 77 -10.52 5.35 10.41
N GLY A 78 -11.85 5.38 10.51
CA GLY A 78 -12.59 5.81 11.70
C GLY A 78 -12.37 4.91 12.91
N ASP A 79 -12.21 3.61 12.66
CA ASP A 79 -11.97 2.58 13.68
C ASP A 79 -10.46 2.44 14.04
N GLY A 80 -9.58 3.21 13.39
CA GLY A 80 -8.13 3.16 13.62
C GLY A 80 -7.39 1.99 12.93
N GLN A 81 -8.08 1.26 12.04
CA GLN A 81 -7.61 0.05 11.37
C GLN A 81 -6.84 0.33 10.08
N LEU A 82 -5.88 1.26 10.13
CA LEU A 82 -5.09 1.64 8.96
C LEU A 82 -4.19 0.49 8.48
N ASP A 83 -3.64 -0.28 9.41
CA ASP A 83 -2.70 -1.36 9.09
C ASP A 83 -3.38 -2.51 8.33
N GLU A 84 -4.58 -2.91 8.75
CA GLU A 84 -5.40 -3.91 8.08
C GLU A 84 -5.89 -3.42 6.72
N LEU A 85 -6.28 -2.14 6.63
CA LEU A 85 -6.64 -1.51 5.36
C LEU A 85 -5.48 -1.58 4.37
N LEU A 86 -4.26 -1.29 4.82
CA LEU A 86 -3.07 -1.38 3.96
C LEU A 86 -2.82 -2.82 3.52
N GLU A 87 -2.98 -3.82 4.37
CA GLU A 87 -2.86 -5.24 3.99
C GLU A 87 -3.86 -5.67 2.92
N GLU A 88 -5.12 -5.25 3.03
CA GLU A 88 -6.13 -5.48 1.99
C GLU A 88 -5.71 -4.84 0.65
N ILE A 89 -5.21 -3.61 0.70
CA ILE A 89 -4.70 -2.90 -0.48
C ILE A 89 -3.48 -3.60 -1.08
N ILE A 90 -2.58 -4.14 -0.25
CA ILE A 90 -1.41 -4.89 -0.72
C ILE A 90 -1.84 -6.18 -1.42
N THR A 91 -2.89 -6.84 -0.94
CA THR A 91 -3.46 -8.01 -1.61
C THR A 91 -3.90 -7.67 -3.04
N LEU A 92 -4.62 -6.55 -3.23
CA LEU A 92 -5.03 -6.08 -4.55
C LEU A 92 -3.84 -5.62 -5.41
N TYR A 93 -2.88 -4.93 -4.81
CA TYR A 93 -1.64 -4.51 -5.47
C TYR A 93 -0.88 -5.70 -6.05
N GLN A 94 -0.72 -6.80 -5.30
CA GLN A 94 -0.05 -8.00 -5.78
C GLN A 94 -0.76 -8.60 -6.99
N GLN A 95 -2.11 -8.59 -7.01
CA GLN A 95 -2.89 -9.03 -8.18
C GLN A 95 -2.62 -8.15 -9.41
N ALA A 96 -2.53 -6.83 -9.23
CA ALA A 96 -2.23 -5.88 -10.31
C ALA A 96 -0.78 -6.01 -10.83
N ALA A 97 0.14 -6.41 -9.95
CA ALA A 97 1.57 -6.54 -10.21
C ALA A 97 1.96 -7.79 -11.02
N VAL A 98 1.12 -8.84 -11.03
CA VAL A 98 1.48 -10.14 -11.64
C VAL A 98 1.86 -9.98 -13.11
N GLY A 99 3.09 -10.39 -13.45
CA GLY A 99 3.60 -10.42 -14.82
C GLY A 99 3.86 -9.05 -15.43
N LYS A 100 3.97 -8.00 -14.61
CA LYS A 100 4.23 -6.61 -15.04
C LYS A 100 5.67 -6.19 -14.78
N ASP A 101 6.18 -5.36 -15.67
CA ASP A 101 7.50 -4.72 -15.51
C ASP A 101 7.38 -3.45 -14.66
N VAL A 102 6.27 -2.73 -14.85
CA VAL A 102 5.95 -1.48 -14.15
C VAL A 102 4.47 -1.43 -13.78
N LEU A 103 4.16 -0.91 -12.59
CA LEU A 103 2.82 -0.69 -12.08
C LEU A 103 2.60 0.81 -11.83
N VAL A 104 1.56 1.37 -12.45
CA VAL A 104 1.10 2.74 -12.21
C VAL A 104 -0.01 2.70 -11.17
N VAL A 105 0.23 3.32 -10.02
CA VAL A 105 -0.72 3.41 -8.90
C VAL A 105 -1.30 4.81 -8.86
N GLU A 106 -2.61 4.92 -8.96
CA GLU A 106 -3.31 6.20 -8.88
C GLU A 106 -3.75 6.48 -7.44
N GLY A 107 -3.24 7.58 -6.85
CA GLY A 107 -3.59 8.01 -5.50
C GLY A 107 -4.99 8.61 -5.38
N MET A 108 -5.41 8.86 -4.15
CA MET A 108 -6.65 9.57 -3.86
C MET A 108 -6.54 11.06 -4.17
N VAL A 109 -7.60 11.64 -4.71
CA VAL A 109 -7.75 13.09 -4.92
C VAL A 109 -8.32 13.73 -3.64
N PRO A 110 -7.66 14.76 -3.08
CA PRO A 110 -8.19 15.50 -1.94
C PRO A 110 -9.45 16.27 -2.35
N THR A 111 -10.46 16.24 -1.49
CA THR A 111 -11.70 17.01 -1.65
C THR A 111 -12.09 17.61 -0.30
N ARG A 112 -13.12 18.47 -0.27
CA ARG A 112 -13.63 19.03 1.00
C ARG A 112 -14.11 17.96 1.98
N SER A 113 -14.61 16.82 1.48
CA SER A 113 -15.05 15.69 2.30
C SER A 113 -13.94 14.67 2.57
N ALA A 114 -12.89 14.63 1.75
CA ALA A 114 -11.78 13.69 1.88
C ALA A 114 -10.45 14.41 2.21
N SER A 115 -10.42 15.19 3.29
CA SER A 115 -9.19 15.86 3.76
C SER A 115 -8.09 14.88 4.21
N TYR A 116 -8.47 13.64 4.53
CA TYR A 116 -7.56 12.56 4.90
C TYR A 116 -6.80 11.95 3.71
N ALA A 117 -7.17 12.27 2.47
CA ALA A 117 -6.60 11.67 1.25
C ALA A 117 -5.08 11.83 1.16
N ALA A 118 -4.53 13.00 1.53
CA ALA A 118 -3.09 13.24 1.49
C ALA A 118 -2.32 12.30 2.45
N ARG A 119 -2.86 12.10 3.66
CA ARG A 119 -2.28 11.16 4.64
C ARG A 119 -2.36 9.72 4.13
N VAL A 120 -3.49 9.31 3.57
CA VAL A 120 -3.65 7.97 2.98
C VAL A 120 -2.67 7.75 1.83
N ASN A 121 -2.52 8.72 0.93
CA ASN A 121 -1.56 8.66 -0.17
C ASN A 121 -0.12 8.48 0.32
N LEU A 122 0.28 9.17 1.40
CA LEU A 122 1.59 8.98 2.02
C LEU A 122 1.79 7.54 2.48
N HIS A 123 0.83 6.98 3.23
CA HIS A 123 0.91 5.60 3.70
C HIS A 123 0.92 4.59 2.55
N LEU A 124 0.15 4.83 1.49
CA LEU A 124 0.15 3.99 0.30
C LEU A 124 1.50 4.02 -0.43
N ALA A 125 2.04 5.21 -0.71
CA ALA A 125 3.32 5.34 -1.38
C ALA A 125 4.45 4.64 -0.61
N LYS A 126 4.47 4.79 0.73
CA LYS A 126 5.44 4.10 1.59
C LYS A 126 5.23 2.59 1.62
N SER A 127 4.01 2.13 1.83
CA SER A 127 3.69 0.70 1.97
C SER A 127 3.95 -0.08 0.69
N LEU A 128 3.75 0.54 -0.47
CA LEU A 128 4.02 -0.04 -1.79
C LEU A 128 5.48 0.13 -2.24
N ASP A 129 6.32 0.75 -1.41
CA ASP A 129 7.69 1.14 -1.74
C ASP A 129 7.76 1.92 -3.07
N ALA A 130 6.75 2.75 -3.36
CA ALA A 130 6.55 3.34 -4.67
C ALA A 130 7.37 4.63 -4.85
N GLU A 131 7.71 4.94 -6.11
CA GLU A 131 8.30 6.22 -6.47
C GLU A 131 7.19 7.21 -6.83
N VAL A 132 7.23 8.38 -6.21
CA VAL A 132 6.15 9.36 -6.25
C VAL A 132 6.36 10.31 -7.44
N ILE A 133 5.31 10.45 -8.23
CA ILE A 133 5.17 11.47 -9.26
C ILE A 133 4.02 12.38 -8.86
N LEU A 134 4.34 13.66 -8.62
CA LEU A 134 3.32 14.65 -8.31
C LEU A 134 2.59 15.08 -9.59
N VAL A 135 1.29 15.34 -9.49
CA VAL A 135 0.49 15.92 -10.58
C VAL A 135 -0.10 17.22 -10.10
N SER A 136 0.22 18.31 -10.79
CA SER A 136 -0.24 19.66 -10.45
C SER A 136 -0.85 20.34 -11.66
N ALA A 137 -1.73 21.30 -11.42
CA ALA A 137 -2.29 22.16 -12.46
C ALA A 137 -2.06 23.62 -12.06
N PRO A 138 -1.43 24.46 -12.91
CA PRO A 138 -1.19 25.87 -12.59
C PRO A 138 -2.48 26.70 -12.44
N GLU A 139 -3.54 26.31 -13.16
CA GLU A 139 -4.77 27.09 -13.30
C GLU A 139 -4.50 28.56 -13.69
N ASN A 140 -4.71 29.50 -12.75
CA ASN A 140 -4.47 30.93 -12.92
C ASN A 140 -3.38 31.46 -11.96
N GLU A 141 -2.62 30.57 -11.31
CA GLU A 141 -1.62 30.93 -10.30
C GLU A 141 -0.35 31.52 -10.92
N VAL A 142 0.37 32.31 -10.12
CA VAL A 142 1.72 32.76 -10.47
C VAL A 142 2.70 31.62 -10.25
N LEU A 143 3.76 31.54 -11.07
CA LEU A 143 4.73 30.43 -11.05
C LEU A 143 5.36 30.18 -9.67
N THR A 144 5.53 31.21 -8.84
CA THR A 144 6.05 31.10 -7.47
C THR A 144 5.10 30.35 -6.54
N GLU A 145 3.80 30.57 -6.67
CA GLU A 145 2.77 29.87 -5.87
C GLU A 145 2.68 28.41 -6.26
N LEU A 146 2.66 28.13 -7.57
CA LEU A 146 2.73 26.78 -8.11
C LEU A 146 3.96 26.03 -7.59
N SER A 147 5.15 26.65 -7.66
CA SER A 147 6.39 26.04 -7.16
C SER A 147 6.31 25.76 -5.66
N GLY A 148 5.79 26.70 -4.86
CA GLY A 148 5.63 26.51 -3.42
C GLY A 148 4.66 25.37 -3.08
N ARG A 149 3.55 25.25 -3.80
CA ARG A 149 2.58 24.15 -3.63
C ARG A 149 3.21 22.80 -3.97
N VAL A 150 3.93 22.69 -5.09
CA VAL A 150 4.64 21.46 -5.47
C VAL A 150 5.68 21.08 -4.41
N GLU A 151 6.43 22.05 -3.91
CA GLU A 151 7.43 21.81 -2.85
C GLU A 151 6.78 21.32 -1.55
N LEU A 152 5.71 21.97 -1.08
CA LEU A 152 4.98 21.54 0.12
C LEU A 152 4.44 20.12 -0.02
N GLN A 153 3.90 19.76 -1.19
CA GLN A 153 3.41 18.41 -1.44
C GLN A 153 4.55 17.39 -1.51
N ALA A 154 5.69 17.75 -2.10
CA ALA A 154 6.88 16.90 -2.10
C ALA A 154 7.39 16.62 -0.66
N GLN A 155 7.33 17.62 0.24
CA GLN A 155 7.72 17.45 1.65
C GLN A 155 6.90 16.38 2.38
N LEU A 156 5.63 16.18 2.03
CA LEU A 156 4.82 15.11 2.61
C LEU A 156 5.41 13.72 2.33
N PHE A 157 6.11 13.55 1.21
CA PHE A 157 6.69 12.27 0.77
C PHE A 157 8.21 12.14 1.03
N GLY A 158 8.77 12.94 1.95
CA GLY A 158 10.21 12.93 2.27
C GLY A 158 10.99 14.12 1.67
N GLY A 159 10.34 14.92 0.84
CA GLY A 159 10.89 16.15 0.28
C GLY A 159 11.53 15.97 -1.10
N PRO A 160 11.85 17.08 -1.78
CA PRO A 160 12.33 17.04 -3.17
C PRO A 160 13.72 16.41 -3.36
N LYS A 161 14.45 16.21 -2.26
CA LYS A 161 15.77 15.54 -2.26
C LYS A 161 15.65 14.05 -1.98
N ASP A 162 14.48 13.56 -1.60
CA ASP A 162 14.25 12.14 -1.44
C ASP A 162 14.28 11.48 -2.83
N PRO A 163 15.15 10.48 -3.06
CA PRO A 163 15.28 9.83 -4.37
C PRO A 163 14.01 9.10 -4.83
N LYS A 164 13.03 8.87 -3.94
CA LYS A 164 11.72 8.31 -4.29
C LYS A 164 10.76 9.38 -4.80
N VAL A 165 10.99 10.67 -4.56
CA VAL A 165 10.14 11.76 -5.06
C VAL A 165 10.72 12.26 -6.38
N LEU A 166 10.27 11.65 -7.48
CA LEU A 166 10.91 11.79 -8.79
C LEU A 166 10.72 13.17 -9.42
N GLY A 167 9.57 13.78 -9.20
CA GLY A 167 9.21 14.96 -9.94
C GLY A 167 7.74 15.33 -9.95
N VAL A 168 7.42 16.26 -10.84
CA VAL A 168 6.08 16.76 -11.10
C VAL A 168 5.73 16.67 -12.59
N ILE A 169 4.48 16.33 -12.87
CA ILE A 169 3.82 16.51 -14.16
C ILE A 169 2.86 17.70 -14.02
N LEU A 170 3.03 18.71 -14.87
CA LEU A 170 2.13 19.85 -14.93
C LEU A 170 1.06 19.61 -15.98
N ASN A 171 -0.18 19.50 -15.52
CA ASN A 171 -1.34 19.32 -16.39
C ASN A 171 -2.08 20.64 -16.62
N LYS A 172 -2.85 20.71 -17.72
CA LYS A 172 -3.73 21.84 -18.05
C LYS A 172 -3.00 23.20 -18.05
N VAL A 173 -1.76 23.24 -18.56
CA VAL A 173 -0.95 24.46 -18.63
C VAL A 173 -1.57 25.43 -19.64
N ARG A 174 -2.02 26.60 -19.16
CA ARG A 174 -2.53 27.69 -20.00
C ARG A 174 -1.41 28.72 -20.18
N THR A 175 -0.93 28.87 -21.41
CA THR A 175 0.11 29.84 -21.72
C THR A 175 0.03 30.28 -23.18
N ASP A 176 0.40 31.54 -23.43
CA ASP A 176 0.52 32.11 -24.77
C ASP A 176 1.90 31.82 -25.40
N GLU A 177 2.86 31.32 -24.61
CA GLU A 177 4.21 30.96 -25.06
C GLU A 177 4.31 29.47 -25.42
N SER A 178 5.44 29.03 -26.00
CA SER A 178 5.65 27.60 -26.24
C SER A 178 5.83 26.84 -24.92
N ILE A 179 5.50 25.55 -24.89
CA ILE A 179 5.65 24.74 -23.67
C ILE A 179 7.11 24.65 -23.21
N GLU A 180 8.06 24.67 -24.15
CA GLU A 180 9.49 24.68 -23.86
C GLU A 180 9.90 25.99 -23.16
N ALA A 181 9.42 27.13 -23.65
CA ALA A 181 9.67 28.43 -23.04
C ALA A 181 9.05 28.54 -21.65
N PHE A 182 7.81 28.08 -21.48
CA PHE A 182 7.14 28.01 -20.18
C PHE A 182 7.93 27.15 -19.18
N SER A 183 8.38 25.98 -19.63
CA SER A 183 9.15 25.05 -18.80
C SER A 183 10.51 25.61 -18.39
N ALA A 184 11.18 26.34 -19.29
CA ALA A 184 12.43 27.03 -18.97
C ALA A 184 12.21 28.13 -17.92
N ARG A 185 11.19 28.97 -18.11
CA ARG A 185 10.81 30.03 -17.17
C ARG A 185 10.44 29.48 -15.80
N LEU A 186 9.71 28.35 -15.74
CA LEU A 186 9.39 27.70 -14.47
C LEU A 186 10.66 27.19 -13.75
N LYS A 187 11.60 26.57 -14.47
CA LYS A 187 12.89 26.15 -13.90
C LYS A 187 13.72 27.33 -13.39
N GLU A 188 13.61 28.50 -14.02
CA GLU A 188 14.22 29.72 -13.50
C GLU A 188 13.55 30.19 -12.20
N HIS A 189 12.25 30.02 -12.02
CA HIS A 189 11.56 30.51 -10.82
C HIS A 189 11.48 29.47 -9.68
N SER A 190 11.78 28.20 -9.98
CA SER A 190 11.70 27.09 -9.03
C SER A 190 13.10 26.56 -8.67
N PRO A 191 13.63 26.85 -7.46
CA PRO A 191 14.90 26.29 -7.00
C PRO A 191 14.91 24.75 -7.02
N LEU A 192 13.76 24.16 -6.72
CA LEU A 192 13.52 22.72 -6.66
C LEU A 192 13.74 22.02 -8.01
N LEU A 193 13.36 22.65 -9.12
CA LEU A 193 13.55 22.08 -10.46
C LEU A 193 14.96 22.31 -11.05
N ARG A 194 15.83 23.05 -10.35
CA ARG A 194 17.20 23.33 -10.79
C ARG A 194 18.22 22.30 -10.32
N SER A 195 18.00 21.64 -9.17
CA SER A 195 19.01 20.74 -8.58
C SER A 195 19.19 19.44 -9.36
N GLY A 196 18.21 19.06 -10.19
CA GLY A 196 18.23 17.83 -10.99
C GLY A 196 17.70 16.60 -10.25
N ASP A 197 17.59 16.66 -8.91
CA ASP A 197 17.06 15.59 -8.06
C ASP A 197 15.54 15.42 -8.23
N PHE A 198 14.83 16.54 -8.43
CA PHE A 198 13.39 16.58 -8.69
C PHE A 198 13.14 17.12 -10.10
N ARG A 199 12.41 16.35 -10.92
CA ARG A 199 12.26 16.62 -12.35
C ARG A 199 10.89 17.17 -12.73
N LEU A 200 10.88 17.99 -13.78
CA LEU A 200 9.67 18.27 -14.54
C LEU A 200 9.50 17.16 -15.59
N LEU A 201 8.61 16.21 -15.32
CA LEU A 201 8.43 14.99 -16.11
C LEU A 201 7.50 15.19 -17.31
N GLY A 202 6.73 16.27 -17.33
CA GLY A 202 5.91 16.67 -18.45
C GLY A 202 5.17 17.97 -18.19
N CYS A 203 4.88 18.69 -19.27
CA CYS A 203 4.02 19.88 -19.30
C CYS A 203 2.95 19.67 -20.36
N ILE A 204 1.72 19.40 -19.93
CA ILE A 204 0.60 19.11 -20.82
C ILE A 204 -0.17 20.43 -21.07
N PRO A 205 -0.22 20.92 -22.32
CA PRO A 205 -0.98 22.13 -22.65
C PRO A 205 -2.47 21.93 -22.40
N PHE A 206 -3.15 22.98 -21.93
CA PHE A 206 -4.60 22.99 -21.91
C PHE A 206 -5.15 23.09 -23.33
N ARG A 207 -6.00 22.12 -23.71
CA ARG A 207 -6.80 22.18 -24.94
C ARG A 207 -8.30 22.12 -24.60
N PRO A 208 -9.11 23.11 -25.01
CA PRO A 208 -10.55 23.12 -24.75
C PRO A 208 -11.25 21.86 -25.25
N GLU A 209 -10.84 21.34 -26.41
CA GLU A 209 -11.48 20.21 -27.10
C GLU A 209 -11.38 18.91 -26.30
N LEU A 210 -10.31 18.76 -25.51
CA LEU A 210 -10.09 17.58 -24.67
C LEU A 210 -11.02 17.53 -23.46
N ASN A 211 -11.66 18.65 -23.11
CA ASN A 211 -12.59 18.74 -21.99
C ASN A 211 -14.05 18.89 -22.46
N ALA A 212 -14.31 18.75 -23.76
CA ALA A 212 -15.63 18.95 -24.35
C ALA A 212 -16.50 17.70 -24.14
N PRO A 213 -17.57 17.77 -23.31
CA PRO A 213 -18.55 16.68 -23.18
C PRO A 213 -19.34 16.49 -24.48
N ARG A 214 -19.87 15.29 -24.70
CA ARG A 214 -20.85 15.05 -25.77
C ARG A 214 -22.16 15.75 -25.41
N THR A 215 -22.95 16.11 -26.41
CA THR A 215 -24.26 16.72 -26.17
C THR A 215 -25.20 15.77 -25.41
N ARG A 216 -25.06 14.45 -25.58
CA ARG A 216 -25.72 13.45 -24.74
C ARG A 216 -25.31 13.57 -23.26
N ASP A 217 -24.01 13.71 -22.98
CA ASP A 217 -23.54 13.85 -21.59
C ASP A 217 -24.15 15.09 -20.92
N VAL A 218 -24.28 16.18 -21.68
CA VAL A 218 -24.99 17.39 -21.22
C VAL A 218 -26.45 17.09 -20.95
N ALA A 219 -27.14 16.36 -21.82
CA ALA A 219 -28.55 16.00 -21.62
C ALA A 219 -28.74 15.16 -20.36
N ASP A 220 -27.90 14.14 -20.15
CA ASP A 220 -27.98 13.22 -19.01
C ASP A 220 -27.72 13.96 -17.68
N LEU A 221 -26.65 14.78 -17.62
CA LEU A 221 -26.30 15.53 -16.41
C LEU A 221 -27.31 16.63 -16.05
N MET A 222 -28.00 17.19 -17.05
CA MET A 222 -29.01 18.22 -16.86
C MET A 222 -30.42 17.65 -16.63
N GLY A 223 -30.61 16.33 -16.78
CA GLY A 223 -31.93 15.70 -16.79
C GLY A 223 -32.82 16.24 -17.92
N ALA A 224 -32.22 16.57 -19.07
CA ALA A 224 -32.91 17.23 -20.17
C ALA A 224 -33.83 16.28 -20.93
N GLN A 225 -34.99 16.77 -21.35
CA GLN A 225 -35.84 16.08 -22.31
C GLN A 225 -35.24 16.19 -23.72
N VAL A 226 -34.99 15.05 -24.36
CA VAL A 226 -34.50 15.01 -25.74
C VAL A 226 -35.70 15.18 -26.69
N LEU A 227 -35.81 16.35 -27.33
CA LEU A 227 -36.85 16.63 -28.33
C LEU A 227 -36.44 16.13 -29.72
N ASN A 228 -35.15 16.25 -30.04
CA ASN A 228 -34.53 15.63 -31.20
C ASN A 228 -33.13 15.16 -30.83
N ALA A 229 -32.85 13.87 -30.96
CA ALA A 229 -31.54 13.31 -30.64
C ALA A 229 -30.45 13.83 -31.60
N GLY A 230 -30.75 13.87 -32.91
CA GLY A 230 -29.74 14.20 -33.93
C GLY A 230 -28.46 13.38 -33.72
N ASP A 231 -27.30 14.03 -33.83
CA ASP A 231 -25.99 13.42 -33.62
C ASP A 231 -25.43 13.68 -32.20
N TYR A 232 -26.30 13.84 -31.19
CA TYR A 232 -25.90 14.16 -29.81
C TYR A 232 -24.90 13.18 -29.15
N GLU A 233 -24.80 11.95 -29.65
CA GLU A 233 -23.82 10.93 -29.22
C GLU A 233 -22.39 11.28 -29.61
N THR A 234 -22.18 12.10 -30.64
CA THR A 234 -20.85 12.42 -31.19
C THR A 234 -20.54 13.91 -31.17
N ARG A 235 -21.55 14.78 -31.26
CA ARG A 235 -21.32 16.23 -31.17
C ARG A 235 -20.84 16.63 -29.79
N ARG A 236 -19.83 17.49 -29.75
CA ARG A 236 -19.18 17.93 -28.52
C ARG A 236 -19.47 19.40 -28.22
N MET A 237 -19.75 19.69 -26.96
CA MET A 237 -19.95 21.04 -26.45
C MET A 237 -18.60 21.65 -26.07
N SER A 238 -18.13 22.62 -26.83
CA SER A 238 -16.91 23.38 -26.52
C SER A 238 -17.23 24.74 -25.93
N ASN A 239 -18.33 25.37 -26.36
CA ASN A 239 -18.76 26.70 -25.94
C ASN A 239 -20.26 26.76 -25.72
N ILE A 240 -20.69 27.67 -24.85
CA ILE A 240 -22.10 27.91 -24.53
C ILE A 240 -22.44 29.34 -24.94
N ILE A 241 -23.59 29.54 -25.58
CA ILE A 241 -24.12 30.86 -25.89
C ILE A 241 -25.53 30.99 -25.32
N ILE A 242 -25.74 32.03 -24.53
CA ILE A 242 -27.07 32.39 -24.02
C ILE A 242 -27.65 33.47 -24.92
N CYS A 243 -28.74 33.17 -25.62
CA CYS A 243 -29.34 34.05 -26.61
C CYS A 243 -30.25 35.12 -25.98
N ALA A 244 -29.64 36.11 -25.31
CA ALA A 244 -30.32 37.30 -24.82
C ALA A 244 -30.36 38.48 -25.82
N ARG A 245 -29.54 38.43 -26.88
CA ARG A 245 -29.42 39.49 -27.90
C ARG A 245 -30.29 39.17 -29.13
N THR A 246 -30.49 40.17 -29.98
CA THR A 246 -31.15 40.02 -31.29
C THR A 246 -30.29 39.18 -32.24
N MET A 247 -30.93 38.45 -33.16
CA MET A 247 -30.23 37.56 -34.10
C MET A 247 -29.08 38.23 -34.87
N ARG A 248 -29.25 39.50 -35.28
CA ARG A 248 -28.20 40.28 -35.97
C ARG A 248 -26.84 40.20 -35.27
N ASN A 249 -26.83 40.15 -33.94
CA ASN A 249 -25.61 40.15 -33.14
C ASN A 249 -25.16 38.76 -32.68
N THR A 250 -25.90 37.71 -33.04
CA THR A 250 -25.66 36.32 -32.59
C THR A 250 -25.16 35.42 -33.71
N VAL A 251 -25.44 35.74 -34.99
CA VAL A 251 -25.06 34.91 -36.14
C VAL A 251 -23.56 34.59 -36.16
N GLU A 252 -22.69 35.57 -35.91
CA GLU A 252 -21.23 35.38 -35.93
C GLU A 252 -20.72 34.43 -34.84
N LEU A 253 -21.53 34.18 -33.81
CA LEU A 253 -21.20 33.31 -32.70
C LEU A 253 -21.64 31.86 -32.95
N LEU A 254 -22.48 31.60 -33.96
CA LEU A 254 -22.89 30.24 -34.35
C LEU A 254 -21.72 29.52 -35.04
N LYS A 255 -20.88 28.89 -34.23
CA LYS A 255 -19.63 28.22 -34.63
C LYS A 255 -19.65 26.73 -34.26
N PRO A 256 -18.78 25.90 -34.87
CA PRO A 256 -18.61 24.51 -34.46
C PRO A 256 -18.53 24.31 -32.93
N GLY A 257 -19.25 23.32 -32.41
CA GLY A 257 -19.23 22.95 -31.00
C GLY A 257 -19.94 23.91 -30.04
N VAL A 258 -20.69 24.88 -30.55
CA VAL A 258 -21.51 25.78 -29.73
C VAL A 258 -22.84 25.13 -29.34
N LEU A 259 -23.14 25.10 -28.04
CA LEU A 259 -24.47 24.82 -27.51
C LEU A 259 -25.21 26.14 -27.33
N VAL A 260 -26.31 26.29 -28.08
CA VAL A 260 -27.14 27.50 -28.04
C VAL A 260 -28.22 27.31 -26.99
N VAL A 261 -28.30 28.22 -26.02
CA VAL A 261 -29.26 28.21 -24.91
C VAL A 261 -30.25 29.33 -25.10
N THR A 262 -31.55 29.01 -25.20
CA THR A 262 -32.60 30.00 -25.43
C THR A 262 -33.96 29.53 -24.91
N PRO A 263 -34.87 30.43 -24.49
CA PRO A 263 -36.26 30.07 -24.24
C PRO A 263 -36.94 29.49 -25.50
N GLY A 264 -37.84 28.52 -25.35
CA GLY A 264 -38.45 27.87 -26.53
C GLY A 264 -39.46 28.71 -27.31
N ASP A 265 -39.85 29.89 -26.82
CA ASP A 265 -40.65 30.88 -27.56
C ASP A 265 -39.79 31.82 -28.44
N ARG A 266 -38.46 31.64 -28.48
CA ARG A 266 -37.54 32.39 -29.34
C ARG A 266 -37.44 31.78 -30.74
N ASP A 267 -38.55 31.84 -31.47
CA ASP A 267 -38.67 31.30 -32.83
C ASP A 267 -37.57 31.81 -33.79
N ASP A 268 -37.16 33.07 -33.65
CA ASP A 268 -36.10 33.68 -34.45
C ASP A 268 -34.74 32.99 -34.26
N ILE A 269 -34.40 32.62 -33.03
CA ILE A 269 -33.16 31.89 -32.70
C ILE A 269 -33.25 30.46 -33.23
N ILE A 270 -34.37 29.79 -33.01
CA ILE A 270 -34.57 28.39 -33.41
C ILE A 270 -34.42 28.23 -34.94
N LEU A 271 -35.04 29.13 -35.71
CA LEU A 271 -34.92 29.15 -37.16
C LEU A 271 -33.48 29.42 -37.62
N ALA A 272 -32.79 30.37 -36.99
CA ALA A 272 -31.43 30.71 -37.37
C ALA A 272 -30.41 29.61 -37.04
N VAL A 273 -30.54 28.98 -35.87
CA VAL A 273 -29.75 27.81 -35.47
C VAL A 273 -29.97 26.65 -36.44
N SER A 274 -31.23 26.41 -36.83
CA SER A 274 -31.59 25.38 -37.79
C SER A 274 -30.99 25.66 -39.18
N LEU A 275 -31.05 26.90 -39.65
CA LEU A 275 -30.43 27.30 -40.91
C LEU A 275 -28.90 27.15 -40.88
N ALA A 276 -28.25 27.52 -39.77
CA ALA A 276 -26.81 27.34 -39.60
C ALA A 276 -26.42 25.86 -39.66
N ALA A 277 -27.20 24.98 -39.01
CA ALA A 277 -26.98 23.54 -39.05
C ALA A 277 -27.16 22.96 -40.46
N ILE A 278 -28.21 23.37 -41.20
CA ILE A 278 -28.45 22.96 -42.60
C ILE A 278 -27.28 23.40 -43.50
N ASN A 279 -26.71 24.58 -43.25
CA ASN A 279 -25.55 25.09 -43.99
C ASN A 279 -24.22 24.43 -43.56
N GLY A 280 -24.26 23.36 -42.76
CA GLY A 280 -23.10 22.55 -42.41
C GLY A 280 -22.31 23.05 -41.21
N VAL A 281 -22.84 23.97 -40.39
CA VAL A 281 -22.19 24.34 -39.13
C VAL A 281 -22.49 23.26 -38.07
N PRO A 282 -21.49 22.52 -37.57
CA PRO A 282 -21.70 21.45 -36.59
C PRO A 282 -21.85 22.03 -35.19
N LEU A 283 -22.99 22.69 -34.94
CA LEU A 283 -23.38 23.16 -33.61
C LEU A 283 -23.52 21.99 -32.66
N ALA A 284 -23.10 22.14 -31.40
CA ALA A 284 -23.24 21.09 -30.39
C ALA A 284 -24.71 20.75 -30.15
N GLY A 285 -25.58 21.75 -30.14
CA GLY A 285 -27.03 21.57 -30.07
C GLY A 285 -27.78 22.86 -29.74
N LEU A 286 -29.08 22.71 -29.60
CA LEU A 286 -30.02 23.72 -29.13
C LEU A 286 -30.63 23.25 -27.81
N LEU A 287 -30.44 24.02 -26.74
CA LEU A 287 -31.01 23.76 -25.42
C LEU A 287 -32.09 24.80 -25.09
N LEU A 288 -33.32 24.32 -24.99
CA LEU A 288 -34.50 25.11 -24.68
C LEU A 288 -34.70 25.18 -23.17
N THR A 289 -35.00 26.38 -22.66
CA THR A 289 -35.15 26.63 -21.22
C THR A 289 -36.60 26.90 -20.83
N SER A 290 -36.91 26.76 -19.53
CA SER A 290 -38.21 27.05 -18.91
C SER A 290 -39.36 26.12 -19.29
N ASP A 291 -39.09 24.90 -19.77
CA ASP A 291 -40.09 23.96 -20.33
C ASP A 291 -41.00 24.54 -21.44
N THR A 292 -40.64 25.72 -21.97
CA THR A 292 -41.37 26.32 -23.08
C THR A 292 -41.02 25.53 -24.32
N LEU A 293 -41.99 24.80 -24.87
CA LEU A 293 -41.81 24.09 -26.14
C LEU A 293 -42.05 25.04 -27.32
N PRO A 294 -41.30 24.92 -28.43
CA PRO A 294 -41.53 25.72 -29.62
C PRO A 294 -42.87 25.40 -30.28
N ASP A 295 -43.44 26.37 -31.02
CA ASP A 295 -44.65 26.14 -31.81
C ASP A 295 -44.43 24.99 -32.81
N PRO A 296 -45.33 24.01 -32.91
CA PRO A 296 -45.18 22.87 -33.83
C PRO A 296 -44.93 23.27 -35.29
N ARG A 297 -45.47 24.42 -35.74
CA ARG A 297 -45.26 24.94 -37.09
C ARG A 297 -43.81 25.39 -37.30
N ILE A 298 -43.17 25.93 -36.27
CA ILE A 298 -41.75 26.31 -36.29
C ILE A 298 -40.88 25.06 -36.29
N MET A 299 -41.22 24.06 -35.47
CA MET A 299 -40.54 22.76 -35.48
C MET A 299 -40.59 22.09 -36.86
N ASP A 300 -41.74 22.16 -37.55
CA ASP A 300 -41.89 21.62 -38.89
C ASP A 300 -41.01 22.32 -39.93
N LEU A 301 -40.85 23.65 -39.83
CA LEU A 301 -39.93 24.42 -40.69
C LEU A 301 -38.46 24.03 -40.45
N CYS A 302 -38.11 23.68 -39.21
CA CYS A 302 -36.76 23.29 -38.81
C CYS A 302 -36.42 21.82 -39.06
N ARG A 303 -37.37 21.02 -39.58
CA ARG A 303 -37.22 19.57 -39.75
C ARG A 303 -35.98 19.18 -40.55
N GLY A 304 -35.61 19.96 -41.57
CA GLY A 304 -34.39 19.73 -42.35
C GLY A 304 -33.10 19.79 -41.51
N ALA A 305 -33.04 20.66 -40.52
CA ALA A 305 -31.90 20.77 -39.60
C ALA A 305 -31.83 19.58 -38.63
N PHE A 306 -32.98 19.12 -38.16
CA PHE A 306 -33.10 17.96 -37.28
C PHE A 306 -32.64 16.68 -37.99
N GLN A 307 -33.02 16.53 -39.27
CA GLN A 307 -32.54 15.45 -40.15
C GLN A 307 -31.05 15.58 -40.50
N ALA A 308 -30.52 16.81 -40.55
CA ALA A 308 -29.08 17.08 -40.66
C ALA A 308 -28.32 16.90 -39.33
N GLY A 309 -28.97 16.29 -38.32
CA GLY A 309 -28.32 15.82 -37.09
C GLY A 309 -28.20 16.86 -35.98
N LEU A 310 -28.92 17.99 -36.04
CA LEU A 310 -28.91 19.00 -34.96
C LEU A 310 -29.63 18.48 -33.69
N PRO A 311 -28.95 18.33 -32.54
CA PRO A 311 -29.61 17.97 -31.30
C PRO A 311 -30.49 19.11 -30.76
N VAL A 312 -31.67 18.76 -30.25
CA VAL A 312 -32.58 19.69 -29.57
C VAL A 312 -33.00 19.10 -28.23
N LEU A 313 -32.69 19.82 -27.17
CA LEU A 313 -32.90 19.44 -25.77
C LEU A 313 -33.79 20.48 -25.09
N SER A 314 -34.51 20.08 -24.04
CA SER A 314 -35.31 20.99 -23.20
C SER A 314 -35.06 20.73 -21.71
N VAL A 315 -35.00 21.80 -20.92
CA VAL A 315 -34.90 21.76 -19.46
C VAL A 315 -35.92 22.70 -18.82
N SER A 316 -36.31 22.37 -17.59
CA SER A 316 -37.31 23.13 -16.82
C SER A 316 -36.76 24.39 -16.18
N THR A 317 -35.44 24.50 -16.05
CA THR A 317 -34.78 25.65 -15.45
C THR A 317 -34.76 26.85 -16.39
N GLY A 318 -34.77 28.07 -15.81
CA GLY A 318 -34.62 29.30 -16.58
C GLY A 318 -33.21 29.46 -17.17
N SER A 319 -33.04 30.41 -18.10
CA SER A 319 -31.76 30.55 -18.83
C SER A 319 -30.55 30.85 -17.95
N TYR A 320 -30.72 31.61 -16.85
CA TYR A 320 -29.63 31.91 -15.91
C TYR A 320 -29.20 30.66 -15.12
N ASP A 321 -30.15 29.95 -14.52
CA ASP A 321 -29.88 28.73 -13.75
C ASP A 321 -29.30 27.63 -14.64
N THR A 322 -29.83 27.49 -15.86
CA THR A 322 -29.29 26.58 -16.88
C THR A 322 -27.82 26.88 -17.16
N ALA A 323 -27.46 28.15 -17.37
CA ALA A 323 -26.08 28.53 -17.64
C ALA A 323 -25.14 28.21 -16.46
N ASN A 324 -25.58 28.48 -15.22
CA ASN A 324 -24.81 28.14 -14.03
C ASN A 324 -24.58 26.62 -13.90
N LEU A 325 -25.62 25.82 -14.14
CA LEU A 325 -25.52 24.36 -14.16
C LEU A 325 -24.57 23.87 -15.25
N LEU A 326 -24.69 24.40 -16.47
CA LEU A 326 -23.79 24.07 -17.59
C LEU A 326 -22.32 24.40 -17.29
N HIS A 327 -22.05 25.52 -16.63
CA HIS A 327 -20.70 25.90 -16.21
C HIS A 327 -20.14 24.96 -15.13
N GLY A 328 -21.00 24.46 -14.23
CA GLY A 328 -20.66 23.54 -13.15
C GLY A 328 -20.69 22.05 -13.51
N LEU A 329 -20.94 21.69 -14.77
CA LEU A 329 -20.99 20.29 -15.21
C LEU A 329 -19.69 19.55 -14.88
N ASN A 330 -19.83 18.28 -14.50
CA ASN A 330 -18.69 17.38 -14.40
C ASN A 330 -18.09 17.18 -15.80
N LYS A 331 -16.85 17.66 -15.99
CA LYS A 331 -16.12 17.55 -17.27
C LYS A 331 -15.20 16.32 -17.32
N GLU A 332 -15.25 15.44 -16.34
CA GLU A 332 -14.52 14.17 -16.38
C GLU A 332 -14.99 13.28 -17.53
N ILE A 333 -14.14 12.31 -17.90
CA ILE A 333 -14.38 11.42 -19.03
C ILE A 333 -15.43 10.39 -18.65
N PRO A 334 -16.60 10.36 -19.31
CA PRO A 334 -17.56 9.27 -19.14
C PRO A 334 -16.91 7.93 -19.49
N ILE A 335 -17.25 6.87 -18.76
CA ILE A 335 -16.67 5.53 -18.96
C ILE A 335 -16.92 4.94 -20.37
N ASP A 336 -17.93 5.44 -21.07
CA ASP A 336 -18.32 5.04 -22.41
C ASP A 336 -17.77 5.98 -23.52
N ASP A 337 -17.13 7.11 -23.17
CA ASP A 337 -16.48 8.01 -24.14
C ASP A 337 -15.05 7.56 -24.47
N ARG A 338 -14.96 6.40 -25.13
CA ARG A 338 -13.67 5.80 -25.52
C ARG A 338 -12.87 6.69 -26.45
N GLU A 339 -13.53 7.39 -27.37
CA GLU A 339 -12.86 8.28 -28.32
C GLU A 339 -12.10 9.38 -27.58
N ARG A 340 -12.74 10.05 -26.63
CA ARG A 340 -12.07 11.10 -25.84
C ARG A 340 -10.97 10.53 -24.97
N ALA A 341 -11.17 9.34 -24.39
CA ALA A 341 -10.15 8.67 -23.61
C ALA A 341 -8.88 8.41 -24.44
N GLU A 342 -8.99 7.87 -25.66
CA GLU A 342 -7.85 7.63 -26.56
C GLU A 342 -7.14 8.93 -26.97
N ILE A 343 -7.90 9.96 -27.37
CA ILE A 343 -7.33 11.25 -27.77
C ILE A 343 -6.54 11.88 -26.61
N ILE A 344 -7.12 11.89 -25.40
CA ILE A 344 -6.43 12.41 -24.21
C ILE A 344 -5.19 11.58 -23.89
N THR A 345 -5.31 10.26 -23.97
CA THR A 345 -4.22 9.32 -23.69
C THR A 345 -3.01 9.60 -24.58
N ASP A 346 -3.23 9.68 -25.90
CA ASP A 346 -2.17 9.94 -26.87
C ASP A 346 -1.60 11.35 -26.74
N PHE A 347 -2.45 12.33 -26.46
CA PHE A 347 -2.04 13.72 -26.26
C PHE A 347 -1.19 13.90 -25.01
N VAL A 348 -1.59 13.34 -23.87
CA VAL A 348 -0.78 13.38 -22.65
C VAL A 348 0.53 12.65 -22.87
N ALA A 349 0.47 11.43 -23.46
CA ALA A 349 1.67 10.61 -23.68
C ALA A 349 2.73 11.30 -24.55
N SER A 350 2.33 12.15 -25.49
CA SER A 350 3.26 12.91 -26.34
C SER A 350 3.98 14.06 -25.63
N HIS A 351 3.58 14.41 -24.41
CA HIS A 351 4.14 15.51 -23.61
C HIS A 351 4.89 15.02 -22.35
N LEU A 352 5.00 13.71 -22.15
CA LEU A 352 5.77 13.10 -21.07
C LEU A 352 7.18 12.73 -21.54
N ASP A 353 8.16 12.79 -20.65
CA ASP A 353 9.54 12.35 -20.90
C ASP A 353 9.65 10.82 -20.93
N ALA A 354 9.24 10.23 -22.06
CA ALA A 354 9.20 8.80 -22.27
C ALA A 354 10.57 8.13 -22.12
N GLN A 355 11.63 8.78 -22.60
CA GLN A 355 12.99 8.26 -22.56
C GLN A 355 13.46 8.14 -21.11
N TRP A 356 13.26 9.18 -20.30
CA TRP A 356 13.67 9.16 -18.90
C TRP A 356 12.86 8.14 -18.09
N LEU A 357 11.53 8.08 -18.28
CA LEU A 357 10.67 7.12 -17.60
C LEU A 357 11.08 5.67 -17.89
N HIS A 358 11.42 5.36 -19.14
CA HIS A 358 11.93 4.05 -19.52
C HIS A 358 13.28 3.73 -18.86
N GLN A 359 14.23 4.69 -18.87
CA GLN A 359 15.52 4.53 -18.21
C GLN A 359 15.37 4.31 -16.70
N ARG A 360 14.42 5.00 -16.06
CA ARG A 360 14.15 4.83 -14.63
C ARG A 360 13.69 3.41 -14.32
N CYS A 361 12.77 2.85 -15.09
CA CYS A 361 12.32 1.45 -14.94
C CYS A 361 13.46 0.42 -15.10
N GLY A 362 14.51 0.76 -15.86
CA GLY A 362 15.69 -0.10 -16.05
C GLY A 362 16.75 0.01 -14.95
N THR A 363 16.59 0.92 -13.98
CA THR A 363 17.57 1.10 -12.90
C THR A 363 17.36 0.04 -11.82
N PRO A 364 18.36 -0.78 -11.47
CA PRO A 364 18.23 -1.75 -10.39
C PRO A 364 17.91 -1.05 -9.06
N ARG A 365 16.92 -1.56 -8.33
CA ARG A 365 16.54 -1.04 -7.01
C ARG A 365 16.39 -2.19 -6.03
N GLU A 366 16.91 -1.99 -4.84
CA GLU A 366 16.60 -2.85 -3.70
C GLU A 366 15.26 -2.42 -3.13
N MET A 367 14.28 -3.33 -3.16
CA MET A 367 12.99 -3.04 -2.56
C MET A 367 13.11 -3.12 -1.04
N ARG A 368 12.55 -2.13 -0.35
CA ARG A 368 12.38 -2.21 1.10
C ARG A 368 11.13 -2.99 1.41
N LEU A 369 11.21 -3.85 2.42
CA LEU A 369 10.08 -4.64 2.87
C LEU A 369 9.29 -3.81 3.88
N SER A 370 8.18 -3.20 3.44
CA SER A 370 7.32 -2.42 4.34
C SER A 370 6.59 -3.31 5.35
N PRO A 371 6.14 -2.78 6.49
CA PRO A 371 5.35 -3.52 7.49
C PRO A 371 4.13 -4.22 6.90
N ALA A 372 3.36 -3.53 6.07
CA ALA A 372 2.16 -4.10 5.45
C ALA A 372 2.51 -5.25 4.49
N VAL A 373 3.60 -5.13 3.69
CA VAL A 373 4.05 -6.22 2.81
C VAL A 373 4.50 -7.40 3.66
N PHE A 374 5.27 -7.14 4.73
CA PHE A 374 5.78 -8.16 5.63
C PHE A 374 4.63 -8.96 6.28
N ARG A 375 3.65 -8.27 6.86
CA ARG A 375 2.48 -8.92 7.50
C ARG A 375 1.66 -9.70 6.49
N TYR A 376 1.39 -9.14 5.31
CA TYR A 376 0.75 -9.86 4.21
C TYR A 376 1.51 -11.15 3.83
N GLN A 377 2.82 -11.07 3.61
CA GLN A 377 3.64 -12.23 3.27
C GLN A 377 3.69 -13.26 4.40
N LEU A 378 3.74 -12.80 5.65
CA LEU A 378 3.72 -13.65 6.82
C LEU A 378 2.43 -14.48 6.89
N ILE A 379 1.27 -13.85 6.70
CA ILE A 379 -0.02 -14.54 6.67
C ILE A 379 -0.09 -15.53 5.50
N GLN A 380 0.28 -15.12 4.28
CA GLN A 380 0.26 -15.99 3.10
C GLN A 380 1.14 -17.24 3.28
N ARG A 381 2.34 -17.06 3.82
CA ARG A 381 3.28 -18.16 4.03
C ARG A 381 2.83 -19.08 5.15
N ALA A 382 2.23 -18.55 6.22
CA ALA A 382 1.64 -19.36 7.28
C ALA A 382 0.46 -20.20 6.77
N GLN A 383 -0.43 -19.59 5.97
CA GLN A 383 -1.54 -20.31 5.31
C GLN A 383 -1.03 -21.46 4.44
N ALA A 384 0.00 -21.21 3.62
CA ALA A 384 0.63 -22.24 2.80
C ALA A 384 1.31 -23.35 3.63
N ALA A 385 1.86 -23.00 4.80
CA ALA A 385 2.51 -23.93 5.71
C ALA A 385 1.51 -24.89 6.40
N ASN A 386 0.29 -24.42 6.69
CA ASN A 386 -0.82 -25.19 7.27
C ASN A 386 -0.43 -26.06 8.49
N LYS A 387 0.35 -25.46 9.40
CA LYS A 387 0.92 -26.13 10.57
C LYS A 387 -0.04 -26.16 11.75
N ARG A 388 0.08 -27.21 12.57
CA ARG A 388 -0.72 -27.41 13.79
C ARG A 388 0.00 -26.78 14.98
N ILE A 389 -0.58 -25.74 15.58
CA ILE A 389 0.07 -24.93 16.62
C ILE A 389 -0.69 -25.06 17.93
N VAL A 390 -0.01 -25.47 19.01
CA VAL A 390 -0.60 -25.59 20.35
C VAL A 390 -0.50 -24.27 21.11
N LEU A 391 -1.59 -23.94 21.81
CA LEU A 391 -1.77 -22.74 22.63
C LEU A 391 -2.08 -23.21 24.07
N PRO A 392 -1.07 -23.28 24.95
CA PRO A 392 -1.22 -23.77 26.32
C PRO A 392 -2.16 -22.94 27.20
N GLU A 393 -2.36 -21.68 26.85
CA GLU A 393 -3.18 -20.70 27.59
C GLU A 393 -4.61 -20.70 27.02
N GLY A 394 -5.16 -21.90 26.80
CA GLY A 394 -6.31 -22.11 25.91
C GLY A 394 -7.65 -21.51 26.36
N SER A 395 -7.76 -21.07 27.61
CA SER A 395 -8.94 -20.38 28.17
C SER A 395 -8.72 -18.88 28.37
N GLU A 396 -7.61 -18.34 27.90
CA GLU A 396 -7.33 -16.90 28.00
C GLU A 396 -8.07 -16.16 26.86
N PRO A 397 -8.83 -15.07 27.15
CA PRO A 397 -9.65 -14.36 26.17
C PRO A 397 -8.97 -13.96 24.86
N LEU A 398 -7.78 -13.34 24.92
CA LEU A 398 -7.05 -12.90 23.72
C LEU A 398 -6.57 -14.09 22.89
N THR A 399 -6.14 -15.16 23.56
CA THR A 399 -5.69 -16.42 22.98
C THR A 399 -6.84 -17.13 22.26
N VAL A 400 -8.03 -17.20 22.87
CA VAL A 400 -9.23 -17.76 22.24
C VAL A 400 -9.62 -16.96 21.00
N GLN A 401 -9.59 -15.62 21.09
CA GLN A 401 -9.88 -14.74 19.97
C GLN A 401 -8.88 -14.92 18.82
N ALA A 402 -7.57 -14.92 19.12
CA ALA A 402 -6.52 -15.13 18.14
C ALA A 402 -6.62 -16.51 17.48
N ALA A 403 -6.88 -17.57 18.25
CA ALA A 403 -7.08 -18.92 17.72
C ALA A 403 -8.29 -19.00 16.79
N ALA A 404 -9.40 -18.34 17.13
CA ALA A 404 -10.56 -18.26 16.25
C ALA A 404 -10.23 -17.51 14.94
N ILE A 405 -9.51 -16.39 15.01
CA ILE A 405 -9.06 -15.65 13.82
C ILE A 405 -8.13 -16.52 12.96
N CYS A 406 -7.13 -17.16 13.56
CA CYS A 406 -6.17 -18.01 12.87
C CYS A 406 -6.85 -19.19 12.17
N GLN A 407 -7.79 -19.85 12.85
CA GLN A 407 -8.54 -20.98 12.29
C GLN A 407 -9.47 -20.52 11.16
N ALA A 408 -10.22 -19.42 11.35
CA ALA A 408 -11.16 -18.90 10.34
C ALA A 408 -10.45 -18.40 9.08
N ARG A 409 -9.27 -17.78 9.23
CA ARG A 409 -8.43 -17.30 8.12
C ARG A 409 -7.51 -18.38 7.56
N GLY A 410 -7.50 -19.59 8.11
CA GLY A 410 -6.62 -20.69 7.67
C GLY A 410 -5.13 -20.45 7.89
N ILE A 411 -4.75 -19.58 8.83
CA ILE A 411 -3.35 -19.22 9.14
C ILE A 411 -2.61 -20.42 9.75
N ALA A 412 -3.28 -21.14 10.65
CA ALA A 412 -2.76 -22.32 11.31
C ALA A 412 -3.93 -23.18 11.83
N ARG A 413 -3.67 -24.46 12.07
CA ARG A 413 -4.60 -25.36 12.78
C ARG A 413 -4.34 -25.22 14.28
N CYS A 414 -5.09 -24.36 14.95
CA CYS A 414 -4.88 -24.07 16.36
C CYS A 414 -5.43 -25.17 17.27
N VAL A 415 -4.69 -25.46 18.36
CA VAL A 415 -5.11 -26.39 19.42
C VAL A 415 -5.06 -25.65 20.76
N LEU A 416 -6.23 -25.41 21.34
CA LEU A 416 -6.35 -24.79 22.66
C LEU A 416 -6.25 -25.87 23.74
N LEU A 417 -5.32 -25.69 24.70
CA LEU A 417 -5.26 -26.54 25.90
C LEU A 417 -6.06 -25.92 27.03
N ALA A 418 -7.30 -26.35 27.18
CA ALA A 418 -8.23 -25.90 28.21
C ALA A 418 -9.44 -26.84 28.30
N LYS A 419 -10.22 -26.71 29.38
CA LYS A 419 -11.51 -27.42 29.46
C LYS A 419 -12.47 -26.81 28.43
N PRO A 420 -13.17 -27.61 27.62
CA PRO A 420 -14.09 -27.10 26.60
C PRO A 420 -15.13 -26.10 27.15
N ALA A 421 -15.67 -26.38 28.33
CA ALA A 421 -16.63 -25.50 29.00
C ALA A 421 -16.06 -24.09 29.30
N ASP A 422 -14.76 -23.99 29.63
CA ASP A 422 -14.12 -22.70 29.93
C ASP A 422 -13.93 -21.88 28.66
N VAL A 423 -13.50 -22.52 27.56
CA VAL A 423 -13.35 -21.88 26.25
C VAL A 423 -14.70 -21.38 25.73
N GLU A 424 -15.75 -22.19 25.83
CA GLU A 424 -17.11 -21.81 25.43
C GLU A 424 -17.66 -20.64 26.26
N ALA A 425 -17.37 -20.62 27.57
CA ALA A 425 -17.76 -19.52 28.44
C ALA A 425 -17.07 -18.21 28.05
N VAL A 426 -15.77 -18.26 27.77
CA VAL A 426 -14.98 -17.11 27.30
C VAL A 426 -15.49 -16.61 25.95
N ALA A 427 -15.71 -17.52 25.00
CA ALA A 427 -16.22 -17.17 23.68
C ALA A 427 -17.59 -16.46 23.77
N ARG A 428 -18.50 -16.98 24.58
CA ARG A 428 -19.82 -16.35 24.81
C ARG A 428 -19.71 -14.98 25.47
N ALA A 429 -18.81 -14.83 26.45
CA ALA A 429 -18.63 -13.58 27.17
C ALA A 429 -18.03 -12.47 26.28
N GLN A 430 -17.16 -12.83 25.34
CA GLN A 430 -16.48 -11.91 24.44
C GLN A 430 -17.19 -11.74 23.08
N GLY A 431 -18.30 -12.46 22.84
CA GLY A 431 -18.99 -12.44 21.55
C GLY A 431 -18.17 -13.06 20.41
N ILE A 432 -17.25 -13.98 20.73
CA ILE A 432 -16.41 -14.68 19.76
C ILE A 432 -17.17 -15.89 19.21
N GLU A 433 -17.31 -15.96 17.90
CA GLU A 433 -17.80 -17.17 17.22
C GLU A 433 -16.64 -18.16 17.04
N LEU A 434 -16.73 -19.33 17.68
CA LEU A 434 -15.71 -20.36 17.55
C LEU A 434 -15.86 -21.06 16.19
N PRO A 435 -14.86 -20.98 15.29
CA PRO A 435 -14.97 -21.56 13.96
C PRO A 435 -15.00 -23.09 14.00
N PRO A 436 -15.67 -23.73 13.03
CA PRO A 436 -15.71 -25.18 12.96
C PRO A 436 -14.30 -25.75 12.78
N GLY A 437 -14.00 -26.83 13.51
CA GLY A 437 -12.71 -27.51 13.46
C GLY A 437 -11.61 -26.88 14.33
N LEU A 438 -11.89 -25.82 15.10
CA LEU A 438 -10.99 -25.38 16.16
C LEU A 438 -10.92 -26.47 17.25
N GLU A 439 -9.72 -26.97 17.50
CA GLU A 439 -9.53 -28.09 18.43
C GLU A 439 -9.33 -27.57 19.86
N ILE A 440 -10.07 -28.17 20.80
CA ILE A 440 -9.96 -27.88 22.23
C ILE A 440 -9.67 -29.20 22.94
N LEU A 441 -8.53 -29.29 23.61
CA LEU A 441 -8.12 -30.48 24.34
C LEU A 441 -8.10 -30.21 25.83
N ASP A 442 -8.85 -31.02 26.59
CA ASP A 442 -8.84 -30.97 28.05
C ASP A 442 -7.50 -31.52 28.58
N PRO A 443 -6.65 -30.68 29.21
CA PRO A 443 -5.35 -31.08 29.73
C PRO A 443 -5.43 -32.25 30.71
N ASP A 444 -6.48 -32.31 31.54
CA ASP A 444 -6.65 -33.36 32.55
C ASP A 444 -6.89 -34.73 31.89
N SER A 445 -7.56 -34.75 30.73
CA SER A 445 -7.89 -35.98 30.01
C SER A 445 -6.71 -36.60 29.25
N ILE A 446 -5.72 -35.79 28.86
CA ILE A 446 -4.57 -36.22 28.05
C ILE A 446 -3.28 -36.36 28.86
N ARG A 447 -3.22 -35.83 30.09
CA ARG A 447 -2.02 -35.74 30.92
C ARG A 447 -1.28 -37.08 31.08
N GLU A 448 -2.02 -38.13 31.42
CA GLU A 448 -1.45 -39.44 31.75
C GLU A 448 -0.63 -40.04 30.59
N ARG A 449 -1.03 -39.76 29.33
CA ARG A 449 -0.33 -40.22 28.12
C ARG A 449 1.12 -39.74 28.04
N TYR A 450 1.44 -38.58 28.61
CA TYR A 450 2.75 -37.97 28.49
C TYR A 450 3.74 -38.35 29.60
N VAL A 451 3.29 -39.01 30.67
CA VAL A 451 4.13 -39.37 31.82
C VAL A 451 5.29 -40.29 31.42
N GLU A 452 4.99 -41.43 30.80
CA GLU A 452 6.02 -42.40 30.38
C GLU A 452 6.98 -41.80 29.31
N PRO A 453 6.51 -41.14 28.24
CA PRO A 453 7.40 -40.45 27.30
C PRO A 453 8.31 -39.40 27.95
N MET A 454 7.78 -38.58 28.88
CA MET A 454 8.56 -37.54 29.55
C MET A 454 9.68 -38.12 30.43
N VAL A 455 9.38 -39.19 31.17
CA VAL A 455 10.38 -39.94 31.96
C VAL A 455 11.48 -40.50 31.05
N ARG A 456 11.13 -41.04 29.88
CA ARG A 456 12.12 -41.53 28.90
C ARG A 456 13.01 -40.41 28.38
N LEU A 457 12.44 -39.27 27.97
CA LEU A 457 13.20 -38.12 27.44
C LEU A 457 14.13 -37.50 28.48
N ARG A 458 13.75 -37.54 29.76
CA ARG A 458 14.51 -36.94 30.88
C ARG A 458 15.22 -37.96 31.79
N LYS A 459 15.40 -39.20 31.33
CA LYS A 459 16.02 -40.29 32.10
C LYS A 459 17.40 -39.94 32.66
N THR A 460 18.18 -39.15 31.92
CA THR A 460 19.53 -38.69 32.32
C THR A 460 19.54 -37.68 33.47
N LYS A 461 18.38 -37.16 33.88
CA LYS A 461 18.20 -36.20 34.98
C LYS A 461 17.38 -36.77 36.14
N SER A 462 17.26 -38.10 36.23
CA SER A 462 16.57 -38.80 37.33
C SER A 462 15.11 -38.40 37.55
N LEU A 463 14.39 -38.01 36.48
CA LEU A 463 12.95 -37.75 36.55
C LEU A 463 12.20 -39.08 36.71
N ASN A 464 11.36 -39.20 37.74
CA ASN A 464 10.49 -40.36 37.96
C ASN A 464 9.02 -40.04 37.62
N ALA A 465 8.16 -41.05 37.57
CA ALA A 465 6.76 -40.88 37.14
C ALA A 465 5.96 -39.88 37.99
N PRO A 466 5.98 -39.91 39.34
CA PRO A 466 5.28 -38.91 40.15
C PRO A 466 5.74 -37.47 39.91
N MET A 467 7.05 -37.25 39.72
CA MET A 467 7.58 -35.92 39.41
C MET A 467 7.19 -35.45 38.00
N ALA A 468 7.10 -36.37 37.04
CA ALA A 468 6.64 -36.07 35.68
C ALA A 468 5.15 -35.71 35.69
N GLU A 469 4.33 -36.47 36.41
CA GLU A 469 2.90 -36.20 36.58
C GLU A 469 2.64 -34.81 37.18
N GLN A 470 3.39 -34.43 38.23
CA GLN A 470 3.32 -33.10 38.81
C GLN A 470 3.71 -31.99 37.82
N GLN A 471 4.77 -32.19 37.03
CA GLN A 471 5.18 -31.19 36.02
C GLN A 471 4.17 -31.06 34.88
N LEU A 472 3.46 -32.14 34.55
CA LEU A 472 2.42 -32.15 33.53
C LEU A 472 1.10 -31.53 34.02
N GLU A 473 1.03 -31.01 35.26
CA GLU A 473 -0.07 -30.12 35.66
C GLU A 473 0.00 -28.77 34.93
N ASP A 474 1.21 -28.36 34.50
CA ASP A 474 1.44 -27.15 33.72
C ASP A 474 1.09 -27.40 32.23
N THR A 475 0.16 -26.61 31.70
CA THR A 475 -0.31 -26.73 30.32
C THR A 475 0.81 -26.47 29.31
N VAL A 476 1.81 -25.63 29.65
CA VAL A 476 2.99 -25.38 28.80
C VAL A 476 3.85 -26.64 28.69
N VAL A 477 4.00 -27.38 29.78
CA VAL A 477 4.75 -28.65 29.79
C VAL A 477 4.01 -29.71 28.97
N ILE A 478 2.68 -29.81 29.10
CA ILE A 478 1.86 -30.68 28.24
C ILE A 478 2.04 -30.31 26.76
N GLY A 479 1.88 -29.03 26.40
CA GLY A 479 2.06 -28.56 25.03
C GLY A 479 3.47 -28.83 24.49
N THR A 480 4.49 -28.69 25.33
CA THR A 480 5.88 -29.01 24.96
C THR A 480 6.07 -30.51 24.73
N MET A 481 5.39 -31.37 25.50
CA MET A 481 5.39 -32.82 25.28
C MET A 481 4.66 -33.21 23.99
N MET A 482 3.53 -32.57 23.67
CA MET A 482 2.85 -32.73 22.37
C MET A 482 3.79 -32.41 21.21
N LEU A 483 4.52 -31.30 21.34
CA LEU A 483 5.51 -30.89 20.34
C LEU A 483 6.68 -31.88 20.26
N ALA A 484 7.20 -32.33 21.41
CA ALA A 484 8.29 -33.31 21.47
C ALA A 484 7.93 -34.64 20.78
N LEU A 485 6.65 -35.05 20.86
CA LEU A 485 6.12 -36.27 20.26
C LEU A 485 5.56 -36.10 18.83
N ASP A 486 5.78 -34.94 18.19
CA ASP A 486 5.34 -34.63 16.83
C ASP A 486 3.81 -34.67 16.65
N GLU A 487 3.06 -34.51 17.73
CA GLU A 487 1.61 -34.37 17.65
C GLU A 487 1.23 -32.98 17.15
N VAL A 488 2.03 -31.97 17.46
CA VAL A 488 1.89 -30.59 16.97
C VAL A 488 3.20 -30.11 16.36
N ASP A 489 3.11 -29.12 15.49
CA ASP A 489 4.24 -28.59 14.72
C ASP A 489 4.96 -27.43 15.45
N GLY A 490 4.28 -26.74 16.36
CA GLY A 490 4.84 -25.63 17.14
C GLY A 490 4.01 -25.23 18.37
N LEU A 491 4.60 -24.42 19.25
CA LEU A 491 3.99 -23.93 20.50
C LEU A 491 4.11 -22.41 20.62
N VAL A 492 3.02 -21.76 21.03
CA VAL A 492 3.01 -20.33 21.39
C VAL A 492 2.38 -20.15 22.77
N SER A 493 3.06 -19.45 23.67
CA SER A 493 2.61 -19.17 25.04
C SER A 493 3.19 -17.83 25.51
N GLY A 494 2.76 -17.31 26.66
CA GLY A 494 3.39 -16.15 27.31
C GLY A 494 2.45 -14.97 27.60
N VAL A 495 1.15 -15.11 27.33
CA VAL A 495 0.14 -14.11 27.71
C VAL A 495 0.01 -14.07 29.23
N ILE A 496 -0.03 -15.24 29.88
CA ILE A 496 -0.14 -15.37 31.34
C ILE A 496 1.13 -15.98 31.96
N HIS A 497 1.84 -16.85 31.23
CA HIS A 497 3.07 -17.45 31.72
C HIS A 497 4.25 -16.50 31.58
N SER A 498 5.22 -16.60 32.49
CA SER A 498 6.48 -15.88 32.33
C SER A 498 7.32 -16.50 31.22
N THR A 499 8.15 -15.69 30.54
CA THR A 499 9.14 -16.15 29.55
C THR A 499 9.97 -17.34 30.05
N ALA A 500 10.37 -17.32 31.33
CA ALA A 500 11.11 -18.43 31.92
C ALA A 500 10.30 -19.74 32.00
N ASN A 501 8.97 -19.65 32.21
CA ASN A 501 8.07 -20.80 32.22
C ASN A 501 7.80 -21.33 30.81
N THR A 502 7.76 -20.46 29.79
CA THR A 502 7.65 -20.88 28.38
C THR A 502 8.92 -21.58 27.88
N ILE A 503 10.09 -21.01 28.20
CA ILE A 503 11.37 -21.42 27.60
C ILE A 503 12.01 -22.61 28.31
N ARG A 504 11.89 -22.71 29.64
CA ARG A 504 12.53 -23.78 30.42
C ARG A 504 12.07 -25.18 29.95
N PRO A 505 10.77 -25.48 29.76
CA PRO A 505 10.33 -26.76 29.22
C PRO A 505 10.89 -27.04 27.82
N ALA A 506 10.92 -26.03 26.94
CA ALA A 506 11.48 -26.16 25.61
C ALA A 506 12.96 -26.58 25.65
N LEU A 507 13.79 -25.92 26.46
CA LEU A 507 15.19 -26.30 26.61
C LEU A 507 15.39 -27.70 27.21
N GLN A 508 14.49 -28.13 28.11
CA GLN A 508 14.59 -29.44 28.77
C GLN A 508 14.15 -30.60 27.87
N LEU A 509 13.11 -30.40 27.06
CA LEU A 509 12.44 -31.46 26.30
C LEU A 509 12.79 -31.44 24.81
N ILE A 510 12.80 -30.26 24.19
CA ILE A 510 13.05 -30.06 22.76
C ILE A 510 14.55 -29.96 22.46
N LYS A 511 15.28 -29.19 23.29
CA LYS A 511 16.71 -28.89 23.15
C LYS A 511 17.07 -28.10 21.88
N THR A 512 18.35 -27.79 21.72
CA THR A 512 18.86 -27.12 20.52
C THR A 512 18.80 -28.02 19.28
N ALA A 513 18.73 -27.39 18.11
CA ALA A 513 18.87 -28.02 16.82
C ALA A 513 20.30 -28.55 16.63
N PRO A 514 20.52 -29.57 15.77
CA PRO A 514 21.87 -30.04 15.45
C PRO A 514 22.74 -28.90 14.92
N GLY A 515 23.97 -28.78 15.45
CA GLY A 515 24.89 -27.71 15.08
C GLY A 515 24.70 -26.40 15.85
N CYS A 516 23.61 -26.23 16.60
CA CYS A 516 23.40 -25.07 17.47
C CYS A 516 23.81 -25.38 18.92
N THR A 517 24.61 -24.51 19.51
CA THR A 517 25.04 -24.62 20.90
C THR A 517 24.15 -23.84 21.85
N LEU A 518 23.47 -22.81 21.35
CA LEU A 518 22.61 -21.94 22.14
C LEU A 518 21.28 -21.61 21.45
N VAL A 519 20.33 -21.14 22.25
CA VAL A 519 19.05 -20.60 21.79
C VAL A 519 19.13 -19.08 21.90
N SER A 520 18.81 -18.39 20.81
CA SER A 520 18.78 -16.92 20.76
C SER A 520 17.39 -16.42 20.42
N SER A 521 17.23 -15.11 20.33
CA SER A 521 15.95 -14.47 20.06
C SER A 521 16.10 -13.35 19.04
N VAL A 522 15.06 -13.14 18.22
CA VAL A 522 14.97 -11.94 17.38
C VAL A 522 13.63 -11.25 17.53
N PHE A 523 13.64 -9.93 17.32
CA PHE A 523 12.43 -9.15 17.06
C PHE A 523 12.44 -8.64 15.62
N PHE A 524 11.28 -8.66 14.98
CA PHE A 524 11.04 -7.91 13.75
C PHE A 524 10.50 -6.53 14.13
N MET A 525 11.30 -5.50 13.89
CA MET A 525 10.97 -4.11 14.16
C MET A 525 10.36 -3.50 12.89
N LEU A 526 9.06 -3.23 12.92
CA LEU A 526 8.27 -2.74 11.79
C LEU A 526 8.32 -1.20 11.77
N PHE A 527 9.34 -0.63 11.15
CA PHE A 527 9.42 0.81 10.90
C PHE A 527 8.52 1.21 9.73
N PRO A 528 8.09 2.48 9.63
CA PRO A 528 7.15 2.91 8.58
C PRO A 528 7.57 2.60 7.12
N GLU A 529 8.86 2.43 6.86
CA GLU A 529 9.41 2.21 5.52
C GLU A 529 10.10 0.86 5.33
N GLU A 530 10.39 0.14 6.42
CA GLU A 530 11.14 -1.11 6.37
C GLU A 530 10.97 -1.97 7.61
N VAL A 531 11.26 -3.26 7.48
CA VAL A 531 11.32 -4.20 8.60
C VAL A 531 12.77 -4.56 8.87
N LEU A 532 13.21 -4.34 10.12
CA LEU A 532 14.55 -4.66 10.59
C LEU A 532 14.49 -5.81 11.59
N VAL A 533 15.57 -6.59 11.70
CA VAL A 533 15.69 -7.70 12.65
C VAL A 533 16.66 -7.33 13.76
N TYR A 534 16.21 -7.38 15.01
CA TYR A 534 17.04 -7.09 16.18
C TYR A 534 17.39 -8.40 16.88
N GLY A 535 18.68 -8.74 16.88
CA GLY A 535 19.26 -9.99 17.33
C GLY A 535 19.73 -9.97 18.78
N ASP A 536 19.25 -10.98 19.47
CA ASP A 536 19.29 -11.30 20.89
C ASP A 536 19.00 -10.18 21.89
N CYS A 537 17.71 -9.98 22.14
CA CYS A 537 17.19 -8.99 23.08
C CYS A 537 16.51 -9.61 24.31
N VAL A 538 16.54 -10.95 24.45
CA VAL A 538 15.84 -11.68 25.51
C VAL A 538 16.66 -12.79 26.18
N MET A 539 17.49 -13.52 25.42
CA MET A 539 17.98 -14.84 25.87
C MET A 539 19.33 -14.81 26.56
N ASN A 540 20.37 -14.24 25.95
CA ASN A 540 21.75 -14.41 26.42
C ASN A 540 22.29 -13.12 27.06
N PRO A 541 22.50 -13.08 28.39
CA PRO A 541 22.94 -11.87 29.09
C PRO A 541 24.30 -11.34 28.63
N HIS A 542 25.28 -12.23 28.48
CA HIS A 542 26.68 -11.90 28.18
C HIS A 542 27.24 -12.95 27.22
N PRO A 543 26.84 -12.93 25.94
CA PRO A 543 27.33 -13.90 24.96
C PRO A 543 28.84 -13.72 24.76
N SER A 544 29.57 -14.83 24.65
CA SER A 544 30.97 -14.85 24.22
C SER A 544 31.11 -14.52 22.73
N ALA A 545 32.33 -14.32 22.22
CA ALA A 545 32.54 -14.04 20.79
C ALA A 545 32.00 -15.18 19.88
N THR A 546 32.19 -16.44 20.28
CA THR A 546 31.67 -17.60 19.53
C THR A 546 30.15 -17.67 19.57
N GLU A 547 29.54 -17.39 20.73
CA GLU A 547 28.09 -17.36 20.90
C GLU A 547 27.46 -16.22 20.10
N LEU A 548 28.09 -15.04 20.11
CA LEU A 548 27.64 -13.87 19.36
C LEU A 548 27.73 -14.09 17.84
N ALA A 549 28.77 -14.79 17.36
CA ALA A 549 28.87 -15.24 15.98
C ALA A 549 27.72 -16.19 15.60
N GLU A 550 27.39 -17.15 16.48
CA GLU A 550 26.27 -18.06 16.26
C GLU A 550 24.92 -17.32 16.22
N ILE A 551 24.69 -16.34 17.12
CA ILE A 551 23.50 -15.48 17.11
C ILE A 551 23.37 -14.74 15.77
N ALA A 552 24.48 -14.21 15.25
CA ALA A 552 24.49 -13.49 13.98
C ALA A 552 24.07 -14.38 12.79
N LEU A 553 24.59 -15.60 12.73
CA LEU A 553 24.23 -16.59 11.71
C LEU A 553 22.74 -17.01 11.83
N GLN A 554 22.28 -17.36 13.03
CA GLN A 554 20.87 -17.71 13.27
C GLN A 554 19.91 -16.57 12.90
N SER A 555 20.30 -15.33 13.19
CA SER A 555 19.54 -14.13 12.85
C SER A 555 19.51 -13.86 11.35
N ALA A 556 20.62 -14.07 10.65
CA ALA A 556 20.69 -13.95 9.19
C ALA A 556 19.80 -14.99 8.49
N ASP A 557 19.86 -16.25 8.93
CA ASP A 557 19.02 -17.33 8.42
C ASP A 557 17.54 -17.03 8.64
N SER A 558 17.20 -16.51 9.80
CA SER A 558 15.82 -16.10 10.09
C SER A 558 15.39 -14.92 9.22
N ALA A 559 16.20 -13.88 9.08
CA ALA A 559 15.89 -12.75 8.20
C ALA A 559 15.59 -13.24 6.77
N ALA A 560 16.46 -14.08 6.22
CA ALA A 560 16.28 -14.68 4.90
C ALA A 560 15.02 -15.56 4.83
N ALA A 561 14.79 -16.38 5.86
CA ALA A 561 13.61 -17.22 5.98
C ALA A 561 12.31 -16.41 6.01
N PHE A 562 12.33 -15.14 6.41
CA PHE A 562 11.17 -14.24 6.41
C PHE A 562 11.17 -13.20 5.26
N GLY A 563 12.04 -13.38 4.26
CA GLY A 563 12.06 -12.54 3.05
C GLY A 563 12.83 -11.22 3.19
N ILE A 564 13.59 -11.07 4.29
CA ILE A 564 14.48 -9.93 4.53
C ILE A 564 15.89 -10.32 4.08
N THR A 565 16.46 -9.60 3.12
CA THR A 565 17.84 -9.82 2.69
C THR A 565 18.80 -9.55 3.85
N PRO A 566 19.60 -10.51 4.33
CA PRO A 566 20.42 -10.35 5.53
C PRO A 566 21.64 -9.46 5.25
N ARG A 567 21.71 -8.32 5.94
CA ARG A 567 22.89 -7.47 6.08
C ARG A 567 23.13 -7.24 7.56
N VAL A 568 24.08 -7.98 8.10
CA VAL A 568 24.27 -8.16 9.53
C VAL A 568 25.27 -7.16 10.06
N ALA A 569 24.80 -6.21 10.86
CA ALA A 569 25.63 -5.30 11.61
C ALA A 569 25.87 -5.85 13.02
N MET A 570 27.13 -6.12 13.35
CA MET A 570 27.55 -6.50 14.69
C MET A 570 27.79 -5.22 15.50
N LEU A 571 26.90 -4.94 16.45
CA LEU A 571 26.86 -3.64 17.11
C LEU A 571 27.88 -3.50 18.23
N SER A 572 28.42 -2.30 18.37
CA SER A 572 29.27 -1.88 19.48
C SER A 572 29.17 -0.37 19.70
N TYR A 573 29.81 0.14 20.75
CA TYR A 573 29.91 1.59 21.00
C TYR A 573 31.00 2.27 20.15
N SER A 574 31.75 1.53 19.32
CA SER A 574 32.78 2.03 18.41
C SER A 574 32.66 1.39 17.03
N SER A 575 33.06 2.14 15.99
CA SER A 575 33.12 1.67 14.60
C SER A 575 34.57 1.53 14.13
N GLY A 576 34.88 0.44 13.42
CA GLY A 576 36.20 0.19 12.82
C GLY A 576 37.32 0.01 13.85
N GLU A 577 38.52 0.50 13.55
CA GLU A 577 39.72 0.36 14.40
C GLU A 577 39.89 1.49 15.44
N SER A 578 38.92 2.41 15.52
CA SER A 578 39.08 3.69 16.24
C SER A 578 39.15 3.56 17.77
N ALA A 579 38.60 2.49 18.35
CA ALA A 579 38.68 2.23 19.79
C ALA A 579 39.17 0.80 20.07
N SER A 580 39.95 0.66 21.14
CA SER A 580 40.38 -0.62 21.70
C SER A 580 39.71 -0.85 23.05
N GLY A 581 39.24 -2.07 23.29
CA GLY A 581 38.56 -2.47 24.52
C GLY A 581 38.03 -3.90 24.41
N GLU A 582 37.90 -4.59 25.54
CA GLU A 582 37.48 -6.00 25.60
C GLU A 582 36.13 -6.24 24.89
N GLU A 583 35.15 -5.38 25.12
CA GLU A 583 33.82 -5.46 24.48
C GLU A 583 33.88 -5.21 22.96
N VAL A 584 34.80 -4.37 22.49
CA VAL A 584 34.98 -4.07 21.06
C VAL A 584 35.71 -5.22 20.37
N GLU A 585 36.70 -5.82 21.04
CA GLU A 585 37.46 -6.95 20.52
C GLU A 585 36.60 -8.22 20.45
N LYS A 586 35.75 -8.45 21.45
CA LYS A 586 34.73 -9.51 21.43
C LYS A 586 33.86 -9.45 20.17
N VAL A 587 33.38 -8.25 19.82
CA VAL A 587 32.56 -8.05 18.61
C VAL A 587 33.40 -8.24 17.34
N ARG A 588 34.69 -7.86 17.35
CA ARG A 588 35.63 -8.16 16.23
C ARG A 588 35.71 -9.65 15.97
N GLU A 589 36.03 -10.38 17.02
CA GLU A 589 36.27 -11.81 16.96
C GLU A 589 34.99 -12.52 16.51
N ALA A 590 33.84 -12.13 17.06
CA ALA A 590 32.54 -12.64 16.61
C ALA A 590 32.26 -12.39 15.12
N THR A 591 32.59 -11.19 14.63
CA THR A 591 32.41 -10.83 13.21
C THR A 591 33.28 -11.70 12.30
N LEU A 592 34.55 -11.90 12.67
CA LEU A 592 35.48 -12.76 11.93
C LEU A 592 35.00 -14.21 11.91
N LEU A 593 34.62 -14.76 13.07
CA LEU A 593 34.13 -16.13 13.19
C LEU A 593 32.87 -16.38 12.34
N ALA A 594 31.91 -15.44 12.36
CA ALA A 594 30.70 -15.56 11.55
C ALA A 594 30.99 -15.47 10.05
N HIS A 595 31.90 -14.58 9.63
CA HIS A 595 32.33 -14.47 8.23
C HIS A 595 33.07 -15.73 7.76
N GLU A 596 33.94 -16.31 8.58
CA GLU A 596 34.63 -17.58 8.26
C GLU A 596 33.65 -18.75 8.13
N ALA A 597 32.64 -18.81 9.00
CA ALA A 597 31.59 -19.82 8.93
C ALA A 597 30.73 -19.70 7.66
N GLN A 598 30.47 -18.46 7.19
CA GLN A 598 29.66 -18.20 6.00
C GLN A 598 30.21 -17.03 5.17
N HIS A 599 31.18 -17.32 4.30
CA HIS A 599 31.90 -16.32 3.50
C HIS A 599 31.02 -15.48 2.55
N GLY A 600 29.81 -15.94 2.22
CA GLY A 600 28.85 -15.21 1.38
C GLY A 600 27.92 -14.28 2.15
N LEU A 601 27.97 -14.28 3.48
CA LEU A 601 27.11 -13.45 4.32
C LEU A 601 27.61 -12.00 4.30
N LEU A 602 26.71 -11.05 4.02
CA LEU A 602 27.00 -9.64 4.20
C LEU A 602 26.96 -9.33 5.70
N ILE A 603 28.12 -9.37 6.34
CA ILE A 603 28.32 -9.10 7.76
C ILE A 603 29.46 -8.10 7.95
N ASP A 604 29.28 -7.14 8.85
CA ASP A 604 30.32 -6.19 9.22
C ASP A 604 30.18 -5.75 10.68
N GLY A 605 31.31 -5.37 11.27
CA GLY A 605 31.42 -5.20 12.69
C GLY A 605 32.86 -5.00 13.16
N PRO A 606 33.07 -4.28 14.28
CA PRO A 606 32.07 -3.60 15.10
C PRO A 606 31.55 -2.32 14.42
N LEU A 607 30.25 -2.05 14.57
CA LEU A 607 29.62 -0.84 14.07
C LEU A 607 28.80 -0.16 15.17
N GLN A 608 28.87 1.16 15.23
CA GLN A 608 27.88 1.93 15.97
C GLN A 608 26.51 1.87 15.29
N TYR A 609 25.45 2.05 16.08
CA TYR A 609 24.09 1.96 15.58
C TYR A 609 23.79 2.97 14.46
N ASP A 610 24.27 4.20 14.58
CA ASP A 610 24.13 5.24 13.55
C ASP A 610 24.92 4.91 12.28
N ALA A 611 26.13 4.36 12.41
CA ALA A 611 26.91 3.85 11.28
C ALA A 611 26.20 2.67 10.57
N ALA A 612 25.52 1.80 11.33
CA ALA A 612 24.77 0.67 10.76
C ALA A 612 23.48 1.13 10.05
N ALA A 613 22.77 2.13 10.59
CA ALA A 613 21.45 2.53 10.11
C ALA A 613 21.45 3.73 9.12
N ASN A 614 22.41 4.65 9.19
CA ASN A 614 22.40 5.89 8.40
C ASN A 614 23.51 5.91 7.34
N GLU A 615 23.12 5.94 6.05
CA GLU A 615 24.06 5.95 4.93
C GLU A 615 25.04 7.15 4.95
N THR A 616 24.61 8.31 5.42
CA THR A 616 25.48 9.50 5.50
C THR A 616 26.58 9.31 6.54
N VAL A 617 26.23 8.74 7.70
CA VAL A 617 27.19 8.43 8.76
C VAL A 617 28.08 7.26 8.36
N ALA A 618 27.52 6.23 7.73
CA ALA A 618 28.25 5.08 7.21
C ALA A 618 29.37 5.50 6.23
N ARG A 619 29.11 6.44 5.33
CA ARG A 619 30.13 6.98 4.40
C ARG A 619 31.31 7.64 5.12
N GLN A 620 31.12 8.11 6.35
CA GLN A 620 32.19 8.73 7.15
C GLN A 620 32.93 7.70 8.00
N LEU A 621 32.20 6.79 8.66
CA LEU A 621 32.76 5.86 9.64
C LEU A 621 33.17 4.51 9.06
N ALA A 622 32.54 4.05 7.98
CA ALA A 622 32.76 2.76 7.35
C ALA A 622 32.52 2.81 5.81
N PRO A 623 33.28 3.64 5.05
CA PRO A 623 33.00 3.93 3.64
C PRO A 623 33.07 2.72 2.69
N ASN A 624 33.84 1.69 3.05
CA ASN A 624 34.03 0.49 2.23
C ASN A 624 33.10 -0.66 2.63
N SER A 625 32.24 -0.46 3.63
CA SER A 625 31.33 -1.50 4.12
C SER A 625 30.15 -1.70 3.16
N GLN A 626 29.81 -2.97 2.90
CA GLN A 626 28.59 -3.33 2.17
C GLN A 626 27.36 -3.41 3.08
N VAL A 627 27.55 -3.26 4.40
CA VAL A 627 26.51 -3.39 5.43
C VAL A 627 26.19 -2.02 6.06
N ALA A 628 27.20 -1.22 6.36
CA ALA A 628 26.99 0.07 7.05
C ALA A 628 26.04 0.99 6.27
N GLY A 629 25.10 1.59 7.00
CA GLY A 629 24.04 2.45 6.46
C GLY A 629 22.93 1.72 5.71
N ARG A 630 23.01 0.39 5.61
CA ARG A 630 22.08 -0.48 4.88
C ARG A 630 21.76 -1.76 5.66
N ALA A 631 22.10 -1.81 6.94
CA ALA A 631 21.93 -3.00 7.76
C ALA A 631 20.44 -3.33 7.92
N THR A 632 20.11 -4.61 7.80
CA THR A 632 18.75 -5.13 7.99
C THR A 632 18.65 -6.01 9.22
N VAL A 633 19.80 -6.50 9.72
CA VAL A 633 19.92 -7.34 10.91
C VAL A 633 20.92 -6.69 11.85
N PHE A 634 20.51 -6.42 13.08
CA PHE A 634 21.27 -5.69 14.10
C PHE A 634 21.53 -6.63 15.27
N ILE A 635 22.79 -7.04 15.46
CA ILE A 635 23.16 -7.99 16.53
C ILE A 635 23.72 -7.20 17.71
N PHE A 636 23.04 -7.28 18.86
CA PHE A 636 23.46 -6.58 20.06
C PHE A 636 24.56 -7.35 20.81
N PRO A 637 25.54 -6.65 21.41
CA PRO A 637 26.69 -7.29 22.06
C PRO A 637 26.35 -7.95 23.41
N ASP A 638 25.21 -7.59 24.01
CA ASP A 638 24.71 -8.08 25.28
C ASP A 638 23.20 -7.78 25.46
N LEU A 639 22.57 -8.46 26.42
CA LEU A 639 21.14 -8.37 26.68
C LEU A 639 20.70 -6.99 27.20
N ASN A 640 21.50 -6.30 28.00
CA ASN A 640 21.08 -4.99 28.53
C ASN A 640 20.97 -3.98 27.39
N THR A 641 21.95 -3.99 26.47
CA THR A 641 21.93 -3.14 25.29
C THR A 641 20.77 -3.51 24.37
N GLY A 642 20.58 -4.79 24.04
CA GLY A 642 19.48 -5.24 23.17
C GLY A 642 18.10 -4.99 23.76
N ASN A 643 17.88 -5.35 25.03
CA ASN A 643 16.59 -5.20 25.69
C ASN A 643 16.19 -3.73 25.86
N THR A 644 17.13 -2.89 26.30
CA THR A 644 16.87 -1.46 26.50
C THR A 644 16.62 -0.78 25.16
N THR A 645 17.44 -1.04 24.14
CA THR A 645 17.33 -0.37 22.84
C THR A 645 16.06 -0.75 22.10
N HIS A 646 15.69 -2.03 21.96
CA HIS A 646 14.47 -2.37 21.21
C HIS A 646 13.22 -1.77 21.87
N LYS A 647 13.13 -1.77 23.21
CA LYS A 647 12.01 -1.14 23.94
C LYS A 647 12.00 0.38 23.79
N ALA A 648 13.17 1.01 23.90
CA ALA A 648 13.30 2.46 23.72
C ALA A 648 12.88 2.88 22.30
N VAL A 649 13.33 2.14 21.29
CA VAL A 649 12.96 2.36 19.88
C VAL A 649 11.47 2.12 19.67
N GLN A 650 10.92 0.99 20.15
CA GLN A 650 9.49 0.68 20.08
C GLN A 650 8.63 1.84 20.61
N ARG A 651 8.99 2.36 21.80
CA ARG A 651 8.22 3.41 22.47
C ARG A 651 8.43 4.80 21.88
N SER A 652 9.64 5.09 21.38
CA SER A 652 9.97 6.43 20.88
C SER A 652 9.59 6.62 19.42
N ALA A 653 9.59 5.54 18.62
CA ALA A 653 9.24 5.55 17.21
C ALA A 653 7.80 5.10 16.93
N ASP A 654 7.03 4.75 17.98
CA ASP A 654 5.68 4.17 17.89
C ASP A 654 5.62 3.03 16.85
N CYS A 655 6.66 2.19 16.84
CA CYS A 655 6.78 1.10 15.87
C CYS A 655 6.31 -0.22 16.47
N VAL A 656 5.71 -1.05 15.64
CA VAL A 656 5.29 -2.39 16.02
C VAL A 656 6.53 -3.29 16.11
N SER A 657 6.59 -4.12 17.14
CA SER A 657 7.67 -5.08 17.35
C SER A 657 7.07 -6.47 17.44
N LEU A 658 7.36 -7.33 16.47
CA LEU A 658 6.87 -8.70 16.44
C LEU A 658 7.95 -9.64 16.99
N GLY A 659 7.59 -10.41 18.02
CA GLY A 659 8.49 -11.32 18.71
C GLY A 659 8.36 -11.21 20.24
N PRO A 660 9.27 -11.85 21.00
CA PRO A 660 10.50 -12.47 20.52
C PRO A 660 10.25 -13.79 19.78
N MET A 661 10.89 -13.97 18.63
CA MET A 661 10.96 -15.25 17.96
C MET A 661 12.22 -15.99 18.38
N LEU A 662 12.08 -17.17 18.99
CA LEU A 662 13.22 -17.98 19.42
C LEU A 662 13.86 -18.71 18.25
N GLN A 663 15.18 -18.83 18.31
CA GLN A 663 16.02 -19.42 17.27
C GLN A 663 16.94 -20.49 17.86
N GLY A 664 17.38 -21.44 17.03
CA GLY A 664 18.29 -22.50 17.46
C GLY A 664 17.63 -23.67 18.22
N LEU A 665 16.32 -23.63 18.47
CA LEU A 665 15.57 -24.77 19.01
C LEU A 665 15.28 -25.81 17.92
N ARG A 666 15.28 -27.10 18.30
CA ARG A 666 14.94 -28.20 17.39
C ARG A 666 13.47 -28.16 16.95
N LYS A 667 12.59 -27.80 17.89
CA LYS A 667 11.13 -27.54 17.91
C LYS A 667 10.74 -26.04 17.87
N PRO A 668 9.78 -25.46 17.11
CA PRO A 668 9.55 -24.03 17.20
C PRO A 668 8.69 -23.78 18.44
N VAL A 669 9.23 -22.99 19.36
CA VAL A 669 8.55 -22.56 20.58
C VAL A 669 8.76 -21.07 20.66
N ASN A 670 7.69 -20.29 20.75
CA ASN A 670 7.78 -18.84 20.87
C ASN A 670 7.05 -18.33 22.10
N ASP A 671 7.61 -17.27 22.67
CA ASP A 671 7.07 -16.56 23.81
C ASP A 671 6.40 -15.27 23.35
N LEU A 672 5.31 -14.89 24.02
CA LEU A 672 4.61 -13.65 23.77
C LEU A 672 5.11 -12.55 24.72
N PRO A 673 5.20 -11.30 24.24
CA PRO A 673 5.59 -10.19 25.09
C PRO A 673 4.46 -9.89 26.10
N ARG A 674 4.84 -9.39 27.28
CA ARG A 674 3.86 -8.95 28.27
C ARG A 674 3.03 -7.79 27.72
N GLY A 675 1.71 -7.93 27.79
CA GLY A 675 0.77 -6.94 27.22
C GLY A 675 0.50 -7.13 25.74
N ALA A 676 0.83 -8.29 25.18
CA ALA A 676 0.47 -8.69 23.82
C ALA A 676 -1.02 -8.44 23.54
N GLN A 677 -1.30 -7.89 22.37
CA GLN A 677 -2.64 -7.75 21.81
C GLN A 677 -2.98 -8.99 20.97
N VAL A 678 -4.25 -9.11 20.56
CA VAL A 678 -4.73 -10.22 19.73
C VAL A 678 -3.87 -10.38 18.46
N ASP A 679 -3.51 -9.28 17.81
CA ASP A 679 -2.70 -9.31 16.59
C ASP A 679 -1.28 -9.81 16.84
N ASP A 680 -0.66 -9.49 17.98
CA ASP A 680 0.65 -10.01 18.36
C ASP A 680 0.61 -11.54 18.46
N ILE A 681 -0.48 -12.09 19.00
CA ILE A 681 -0.70 -13.54 19.10
C ILE A 681 -0.88 -14.14 17.71
N VAL A 682 -1.71 -13.54 16.86
CA VAL A 682 -1.96 -14.00 15.48
C VAL A 682 -0.65 -14.03 14.67
N TYR A 683 0.16 -12.97 14.74
CA TYR A 683 1.44 -12.91 14.03
C TYR A 683 2.48 -13.86 14.63
N THR A 684 2.50 -14.08 15.94
CA THR A 684 3.41 -15.06 16.57
C THR A 684 3.03 -16.50 16.18
N ILE A 685 1.74 -16.81 16.07
CA ILE A 685 1.27 -18.09 15.52
C ILE A 685 1.74 -18.25 14.07
N ALA A 686 1.59 -17.21 13.24
CA ALA A 686 2.05 -17.22 11.86
C ALA A 686 3.58 -17.42 11.73
N LEU A 687 4.38 -16.70 12.54
CA LEU A 687 5.84 -16.87 12.64
C LEU A 687 6.19 -18.33 12.99
N THR A 688 5.54 -18.88 14.01
CA THR A 688 5.77 -20.26 14.49
C THR A 688 5.43 -21.29 13.41
N ALA A 689 4.33 -21.09 12.68
CA ALA A 689 3.95 -21.96 11.56
C ALA A 689 4.99 -21.96 10.43
N ILE A 690 5.55 -20.79 10.11
CA ILE A 690 6.61 -20.67 9.08
C ILE A 690 7.91 -21.32 9.56
N GLN A 691 8.31 -21.10 10.82
CA GLN A 691 9.48 -21.77 11.39
C GLN A 691 9.34 -23.30 11.35
N ALA A 692 8.15 -23.83 11.62
CA ALA A 692 7.88 -25.26 11.53
C ALA A 692 7.92 -25.80 10.09
N ALA A 693 7.59 -24.99 9.08
CA ALA A 693 7.65 -25.38 7.68
C ALA A 693 9.06 -25.36 7.09
N ASN A 694 9.90 -24.39 7.48
CA ASN A 694 11.25 -24.21 6.96
C ASN A 694 12.29 -25.18 7.55
N ARG A 695 11.87 -26.22 8.26
CA ARG A 695 12.80 -27.23 8.74
C ARG A 695 13.37 -28.07 7.60
N PRO A 696 14.69 -28.32 7.57
CA PRO A 696 15.18 -29.50 6.88
C PRO A 696 14.51 -30.72 7.53
N MET A 697 13.86 -31.56 6.73
CA MET A 697 13.37 -32.84 7.26
C MET A 697 14.57 -33.62 7.79
N ASP A 698 14.53 -33.99 9.07
CA ASP A 698 15.49 -34.94 9.64
C ASP A 698 15.32 -36.26 8.85
N ILE A 699 16.22 -36.53 7.89
CA ILE A 699 16.34 -37.82 7.18
C ILE A 699 17.18 -38.77 8.03
#